data_AF-A1WYL2-F1
#
_entry.id   AF-A1WYL2-F1
#
_cell.length_a   1.000
_cell.length_b   1.000
_cell.length_c   1.000
_cell.angle_alpha   90.00
_cell.angle_beta   90.00
_cell.angle_gamma   90.00
#
_symmetry.space_group_name_H-M   'P 1'
#
loop_
_entity.id
_entity.type
_entity.pdbx_description
1 polymer ?
#
loop_
_entity_poly.entity_id
_entity_poly.type
_entity_poly.pdbx_seq_one_letter_code
_entity_poly.pdbx_strand_id
1 'polypeptide(L)'
;MDLTWITGVLDWVAAHPGWATLVIFLIALCEGVVVAGLIVPGATLLFFAGALVGTGHLELGPSLIAAFTGAFIGDSISYWLGRHFGDRLRTYWPLRRYPGALAKGDAFFAAHGGKSLFFGRFVGPLRGIIPAIAGMMSMPPRPFLVVNLISAVLWAPAYLLPGMVFGASLAVAASVSLRLGALLLIALVVLWVGWWLARHLLAPRLRRAAALIAWRARAWGRVHPVAAQVLSGPRYALRAFSYGAGWIWWAALAALTVLTLYQGWWGGPTLVDEAVLAVLMSELDTGLRALFVMPALLLEPQAWVPAWLAGVAWVAWGGRLRVALVLGLIVPAAALLAMLLGMVSGNWSAVALYRGAPPLGFPSPALAGFTTLVLASGVLATVAYGPLRRPVQVVGVAIPLLAAIGGVVVGDLWLADALGGLLLGVVIAGLVVLARSASQRRLPERTLPAIVALVLVGAVAVKAALILPQERERFVAQADPPQLTVAEWLEVGPAHPFGRELRWLDGGRRAVDLQWLAEPEALVARLDDAGWYEPERRLYGALRWLQPEPDLYRMAPLPRWYRGRLPALIRVIPADEQRRLVLRLWPAPMTVVGEAASVWLVSLEVEQVHSGWPLAAIQARGVTPGERVRVVEELLATGDLRIVEPAQPIRILPVDALTGDRAR
;
A
#
# COMPACT_ATOMS: atom_id res chain seq x y z
N MET A 1 20.23 -16.70 -6.58
CA MET A 1 19.47 -17.85 -7.13
C MET A 1 19.28 -17.54 -8.59
N ASP A 2 19.86 -18.34 -9.48
CA ASP A 2 19.70 -18.15 -10.92
C ASP A 2 18.24 -18.45 -11.29
N LEU A 3 17.55 -17.41 -11.75
CA LEU A 3 16.14 -17.45 -12.17
C LEU A 3 16.00 -17.84 -13.66
N THR A 4 17.08 -18.29 -14.29
CA THR A 4 17.16 -18.67 -15.71
C THR A 4 16.26 -19.85 -16.07
N TRP A 5 15.94 -20.71 -15.10
CA TRP A 5 14.97 -21.79 -15.30
C TRP A 5 13.53 -21.28 -15.40
N ILE A 6 13.19 -20.17 -14.71
CA ILE A 6 11.85 -19.57 -14.77
C ILE A 6 11.63 -18.97 -16.16
N THR A 7 12.61 -18.21 -16.67
CA THR A 7 12.56 -17.66 -18.02
C THR A 7 12.46 -18.78 -19.06
N GLY A 8 13.25 -19.86 -18.92
CA GLY A 8 13.15 -21.01 -19.83
C GLY A 8 11.78 -21.72 -19.82
N VAL A 9 11.11 -21.81 -18.66
CA VAL A 9 9.74 -22.36 -18.56
C VAL A 9 8.72 -21.41 -19.19
N LEU A 10 8.86 -20.10 -18.97
CA LEU A 10 7.96 -19.09 -19.55
C LEU A 10 8.09 -19.01 -21.07
N ASP A 11 9.33 -19.08 -21.59
CA ASP A 11 9.62 -19.10 -23.03
C ASP A 11 9.06 -20.37 -23.67
N TRP A 12 9.15 -21.52 -22.99
CA TRP A 12 8.56 -22.78 -23.46
C TRP A 12 7.02 -22.71 -23.52
N VAL A 13 6.39 -22.10 -22.50
CA VAL A 13 4.93 -21.89 -22.44
C VAL A 13 4.47 -20.94 -23.55
N ALA A 14 5.20 -19.85 -23.80
CA ALA A 14 4.92 -18.91 -24.87
C ALA A 14 5.09 -19.54 -26.27
N ALA A 15 6.06 -20.44 -26.44
CA ALA A 15 6.26 -21.19 -27.67
C ALA A 15 5.21 -22.30 -27.91
N HIS A 16 4.50 -22.74 -26.87
CA HIS A 16 3.53 -23.85 -26.92
C HIS A 16 2.16 -23.50 -26.31
N PRO A 17 1.45 -22.48 -26.82
CA PRO A 17 0.19 -22.01 -26.23
C PRO A 17 -0.92 -23.07 -26.21
N GLY A 18 -0.90 -24.03 -27.15
CA GLY A 18 -1.82 -25.17 -27.18
C GLY A 18 -1.68 -26.11 -25.98
N TRP A 19 -0.46 -26.32 -25.48
CA TRP A 19 -0.24 -27.16 -24.29
C TRP A 19 -0.67 -26.45 -23.02
N ALA A 20 -0.44 -25.14 -22.93
CA ALA A 20 -0.85 -24.34 -21.78
C ALA A 20 -2.38 -24.23 -21.66
N THR A 21 -3.09 -24.07 -22.79
CA THR A 21 -4.56 -24.10 -22.82
C THR A 21 -5.11 -25.48 -22.45
N LEU A 22 -4.46 -26.57 -22.88
CA LEU A 22 -4.80 -27.92 -22.44
C LEU A 22 -4.58 -28.10 -20.92
N VAL A 23 -3.50 -27.55 -20.37
CA VAL A 23 -3.24 -27.59 -18.92
C VAL A 23 -4.32 -26.81 -18.15
N ILE A 24 -4.74 -25.63 -18.63
CA ILE A 24 -5.85 -24.87 -18.04
C ILE A 24 -7.15 -25.69 -18.04
N PHE A 25 -7.45 -26.36 -19.16
CA PHE A 25 -8.57 -27.28 -19.27
C PHE A 25 -8.50 -28.41 -18.23
N LEU A 26 -7.33 -29.07 -18.11
CA LEU A 26 -7.12 -30.17 -17.18
C LEU A 26 -7.21 -29.71 -15.71
N ILE A 27 -6.68 -28.53 -15.39
CA ILE A 27 -6.81 -27.93 -14.05
C ILE A 27 -8.28 -27.71 -13.71
N ALA A 28 -9.01 -27.07 -14.63
CA ALA A 28 -10.43 -26.76 -14.45
C ALA A 28 -11.29 -28.05 -14.36
N LEU A 29 -10.97 -29.07 -15.15
CA LEU A 29 -11.59 -30.39 -15.12
C LEU A 29 -11.34 -31.09 -13.79
N CYS A 30 -10.08 -31.20 -13.37
CA CYS A 30 -9.69 -31.80 -12.10
C CYS A 30 -10.37 -31.09 -10.92
N GLU A 31 -10.56 -29.77 -11.00
CA GLU A 31 -11.25 -29.00 -9.98
C GLU A 31 -12.74 -29.31 -9.82
N GLY A 32 -13.40 -29.67 -10.92
CA GLY A 32 -14.82 -30.03 -10.93
C GLY A 32 -15.07 -31.50 -10.60
N VAL A 33 -14.09 -32.37 -10.86
CA VAL A 33 -14.17 -33.80 -10.52
C VAL A 33 -14.11 -34.00 -9.00
N VAL A 34 -15.09 -34.73 -8.47
CA VAL A 34 -15.20 -35.09 -7.07
C VAL A 34 -13.91 -35.77 -6.64
N VAL A 35 -13.37 -35.40 -5.47
CA VAL A 35 -12.05 -35.83 -4.94
C VAL A 35 -10.86 -35.12 -5.57
N ALA A 36 -10.73 -35.08 -6.90
CA ALA A 36 -9.61 -34.40 -7.54
C ALA A 36 -9.59 -32.89 -7.19
N GLY A 37 -10.76 -32.27 -7.12
CA GLY A 37 -10.91 -30.87 -6.72
C GLY A 37 -10.64 -30.58 -5.24
N LEU A 38 -10.46 -31.61 -4.39
CA LEU A 38 -10.01 -31.44 -3.01
C LEU A 38 -8.48 -31.40 -2.89
N ILE A 39 -7.77 -31.91 -3.91
CA ILE A 39 -6.31 -32.01 -3.94
C ILE A 39 -5.73 -30.87 -4.77
N VAL A 40 -6.33 -30.57 -5.92
CA VAL A 40 -5.84 -29.56 -6.86
C VAL A 40 -6.34 -28.17 -6.46
N PRO A 41 -5.45 -27.20 -6.16
CA PRO A 41 -5.83 -25.83 -5.82
C PRO A 41 -6.11 -25.02 -7.10
N GLY A 42 -7.07 -25.44 -7.93
CA GLY A 42 -7.20 -24.87 -9.26
C GLY A 42 -7.64 -23.41 -9.30
N ALA A 43 -8.35 -22.88 -8.29
CA ALA A 43 -8.62 -21.45 -8.16
C ALA A 43 -7.32 -20.63 -8.11
N THR A 44 -6.31 -21.15 -7.41
CA THR A 44 -4.97 -20.55 -7.34
C THR A 44 -4.22 -20.73 -8.66
N LEU A 45 -4.30 -21.91 -9.27
CA LEU A 45 -3.63 -22.18 -10.55
C LEU A 45 -4.23 -21.38 -11.71
N LEU A 46 -5.55 -21.18 -11.73
CA LEU A 46 -6.24 -20.34 -12.71
C LEU A 46 -6.00 -18.86 -12.48
N PHE A 47 -5.81 -18.44 -11.24
CA PHE A 47 -5.30 -17.09 -10.95
C PHE A 47 -3.90 -16.89 -11.54
N PHE A 48 -2.99 -17.87 -11.38
CA PHE A 48 -1.66 -17.79 -12.00
C PHE A 48 -1.71 -17.89 -13.53
N ALA A 49 -2.57 -18.74 -14.09
CA ALA A 49 -2.81 -18.78 -15.54
C ALA A 49 -3.35 -17.44 -16.04
N GLY A 50 -4.24 -16.81 -15.27
CA GLY A 50 -4.70 -15.44 -15.52
C GLY A 50 -3.54 -14.46 -15.47
N ALA A 51 -2.63 -14.57 -14.50
CA ALA A 51 -1.45 -13.71 -14.45
C ALA A 51 -0.55 -13.89 -15.68
N LEU A 52 -0.40 -15.10 -16.21
CA LEU A 52 0.30 -15.35 -17.49
C LEU A 52 -0.42 -14.73 -18.69
N VAL A 53 -1.76 -14.69 -18.68
CA VAL A 53 -2.54 -13.91 -19.66
C VAL A 53 -2.26 -12.41 -19.50
N GLY A 54 -2.18 -11.92 -18.26
CA GLY A 54 -1.87 -10.52 -17.95
C GLY A 54 -0.44 -10.09 -18.30
N THR A 55 0.53 -11.01 -18.26
CA THR A 55 1.91 -10.78 -18.70
C THR A 55 2.13 -11.10 -20.18
N GLY A 56 1.06 -11.39 -20.94
CA GLY A 56 1.08 -11.61 -22.38
C GLY A 56 1.67 -12.95 -22.86
N HIS A 57 1.83 -13.92 -21.97
CA HIS A 57 2.33 -15.27 -22.32
C HIS A 57 1.21 -16.22 -22.77
N LEU A 58 -0.07 -15.87 -22.51
CA LEU A 58 -1.25 -16.66 -22.88
C LEU A 58 -2.37 -15.75 -23.41
N GLU A 59 -3.19 -16.27 -24.31
CA GLU A 59 -4.35 -15.55 -24.85
C GLU A 59 -5.62 -15.76 -24.00
N LEU A 60 -6.33 -14.67 -23.70
CA LEU A 60 -7.52 -14.70 -22.84
C LEU A 60 -8.65 -15.58 -23.40
N GLY A 61 -8.94 -15.47 -24.71
CA GLY A 61 -10.06 -16.17 -25.35
C GLY A 61 -9.95 -17.69 -25.23
N PRO A 62 -8.86 -18.30 -25.73
CA PRO A 62 -8.61 -19.73 -25.59
C PRO A 62 -8.56 -20.20 -24.13
N SER A 63 -7.95 -19.43 -23.23
CA SER A 63 -7.89 -19.76 -21.80
C SER A 63 -9.26 -19.76 -21.13
N LEU A 64 -10.13 -18.79 -21.45
CA LEU A 64 -11.51 -18.74 -20.95
C LEU A 64 -12.32 -19.95 -21.43
N ILE A 65 -12.24 -20.27 -22.73
CA ILE A 65 -12.95 -21.41 -23.32
C ILE A 65 -12.47 -22.72 -22.69
N ALA A 66 -11.16 -22.88 -22.52
CA ALA A 66 -10.56 -24.06 -21.88
C ALA A 66 -11.00 -24.22 -20.42
N ALA A 67 -10.95 -23.14 -19.62
CA ALA A 67 -11.35 -23.17 -18.22
C ALA A 67 -12.87 -23.44 -18.06
N PHE A 68 -13.69 -22.81 -18.91
CA PHE A 68 -15.13 -23.04 -18.94
C PHE A 68 -15.46 -24.50 -19.29
N THR A 69 -14.93 -25.01 -20.41
CA THR A 69 -15.23 -26.36 -20.90
C THR A 69 -14.72 -27.44 -19.94
N GLY A 70 -13.50 -27.27 -19.41
CA GLY A 70 -12.92 -28.19 -18.43
C GLY A 70 -13.79 -28.29 -17.18
N ALA A 71 -14.19 -27.15 -16.62
CA ALA A 71 -14.98 -27.17 -15.39
C ALA A 71 -16.45 -27.57 -15.60
N PHE A 72 -17.03 -27.32 -16.77
CA PHE A 72 -18.35 -27.85 -17.12
C PHE A 72 -18.35 -29.38 -17.21
N ILE A 73 -17.33 -29.95 -17.85
CA ILE A 73 -17.14 -31.40 -18.00
C ILE A 73 -16.83 -32.03 -16.64
N GLY A 74 -15.94 -31.43 -15.83
CA GLY A 74 -15.59 -31.92 -14.51
C GLY A 74 -16.80 -32.06 -13.57
N ASP A 75 -17.62 -31.00 -13.48
CA ASP A 75 -18.84 -31.03 -12.66
C ASP A 75 -19.86 -32.07 -13.19
N SER A 76 -19.94 -32.24 -14.51
CA SER A 76 -20.80 -33.23 -15.13
C SER A 76 -20.36 -34.66 -14.78
N ILE A 77 -19.05 -34.94 -14.81
CA ILE A 77 -18.49 -36.23 -14.37
C ILE A 77 -18.88 -36.52 -12.92
N SER A 78 -18.71 -35.54 -12.03
CA SER A 78 -19.08 -35.66 -10.62
C SER A 78 -20.56 -35.96 -10.41
N TYR A 79 -21.43 -35.29 -11.16
CA TYR A 79 -22.88 -35.53 -11.12
C TYR A 79 -23.25 -36.94 -11.56
N TRP A 80 -22.68 -37.43 -12.66
CA TRP A 80 -22.96 -38.77 -13.15
C TRP A 80 -22.42 -39.86 -12.21
N LEU A 81 -21.24 -39.65 -11.62
CA LEU A 81 -20.72 -40.52 -10.55
C LEU A 81 -21.67 -40.56 -9.35
N GLY A 82 -22.16 -39.40 -8.90
CA GLY A 82 -23.16 -39.31 -7.84
C GLY A 82 -24.45 -40.05 -8.17
N ARG A 83 -24.94 -39.90 -9.41
CA ARG A 83 -26.18 -40.53 -9.87
C ARG A 83 -26.07 -42.05 -10.04
N HIS A 84 -24.92 -42.53 -10.49
CA HIS A 84 -24.69 -43.96 -10.73
C HIS A 84 -24.43 -44.74 -9.42
N PHE A 85 -23.56 -44.21 -8.56
CA PHE A 85 -23.18 -44.89 -7.31
C PHE A 85 -24.12 -44.58 -6.15
N GLY A 86 -24.92 -43.52 -6.24
CA GLY A 86 -25.85 -43.11 -5.17
C GLY A 86 -25.12 -42.96 -3.84
N ASP A 87 -25.79 -43.34 -2.75
CA ASP A 87 -25.24 -43.18 -1.40
C ASP A 87 -23.98 -44.04 -1.14
N ARG A 88 -23.74 -45.08 -1.95
CA ARG A 88 -22.53 -45.91 -1.87
C ARG A 88 -21.28 -45.10 -2.20
N LEU A 89 -21.37 -44.00 -2.95
CA LEU A 89 -20.25 -43.12 -3.28
C LEU A 89 -19.54 -42.59 -2.02
N ARG A 90 -20.26 -42.44 -0.90
CA ARG A 90 -19.73 -42.00 0.40
C ARG A 90 -18.79 -43.03 1.04
N THR A 91 -18.94 -44.30 0.68
CA THR A 91 -18.21 -45.41 1.28
C THR A 91 -16.88 -45.72 0.59
N TYR A 92 -16.69 -45.20 -0.63
CA TYR A 92 -15.47 -45.39 -1.41
C TYR A 92 -14.36 -44.42 -0.98
N TRP A 93 -13.11 -44.88 -1.06
CA TRP A 93 -11.93 -44.05 -0.86
C TRP A 93 -11.70 -43.18 -2.10
N PRO A 94 -11.37 -41.87 -1.99
CA PRO A 94 -11.03 -41.11 -0.76
C PRO A 94 -12.19 -40.44 -0.03
N LEU A 95 -13.40 -40.42 -0.59
CA LEU A 95 -14.57 -39.71 -0.02
C LEU A 95 -14.91 -40.14 1.41
N ARG A 96 -14.72 -41.42 1.74
CA ARG A 96 -14.86 -41.96 3.11
C ARG A 96 -14.01 -41.22 4.15
N ARG A 97 -12.92 -40.57 3.74
CA ARG A 97 -11.99 -39.82 4.62
C ARG A 97 -12.48 -38.40 4.94
N TYR A 98 -13.52 -37.91 4.27
CA TYR A 98 -14.04 -36.54 4.41
C TYR A 98 -15.54 -36.47 4.78
N PRO A 99 -16.01 -37.17 5.84
CA PRO A 99 -17.43 -37.21 6.20
C PRO A 99 -18.00 -35.82 6.56
N GLY A 100 -17.17 -34.95 7.15
CA GLY A 100 -17.59 -33.59 7.50
C GLY A 100 -17.81 -32.66 6.30
N ALA A 101 -17.17 -32.91 5.15
CA ALA A 101 -17.39 -32.13 3.93
C ALA A 101 -18.67 -32.58 3.22
N LEU A 102 -18.95 -33.90 3.21
CA LEU A 102 -20.19 -34.48 2.72
C LEU A 102 -21.40 -34.00 3.53
N ALA A 103 -21.35 -34.06 4.86
CA ALA A 103 -22.45 -33.61 5.72
C ALA A 103 -22.77 -32.10 5.55
N LYS A 104 -21.76 -31.26 5.32
CA LYS A 104 -21.96 -29.85 5.00
C LYS A 104 -22.58 -29.65 3.62
N GLY A 105 -22.14 -30.44 2.64
CA GLY A 105 -22.73 -30.43 1.31
C GLY A 105 -24.20 -30.86 1.33
N ASP A 106 -24.54 -31.88 2.11
CA ASP A 106 -25.93 -32.37 2.28
C ASP A 106 -26.80 -31.29 2.90
N ALA A 107 -26.37 -30.70 4.01
CA ALA A 107 -27.09 -29.61 4.67
C ALA A 107 -27.27 -28.39 3.74
N PHE A 108 -26.25 -28.08 2.94
CA PHE A 108 -26.30 -26.97 2.00
C PHE A 108 -27.25 -27.25 0.82
N PHE A 109 -27.24 -28.46 0.27
CA PHE A 109 -28.15 -28.90 -0.78
C PHE A 109 -29.59 -28.99 -0.27
N ALA A 110 -29.82 -29.51 0.94
CA ALA A 110 -31.13 -29.57 1.57
C ALA A 110 -31.73 -28.18 1.81
N ALA A 111 -30.91 -27.19 2.18
CA ALA A 111 -31.36 -25.83 2.44
C ALA A 111 -31.63 -25.00 1.16
N HIS A 112 -30.91 -25.25 0.05
CA HIS A 112 -30.94 -24.37 -1.13
C HIS A 112 -31.32 -25.06 -2.44
N GLY A 113 -31.49 -26.39 -2.46
CA GLY A 113 -31.88 -27.18 -3.63
C GLY A 113 -31.01 -26.87 -4.86
N GLY A 114 -31.61 -26.73 -6.04
CA GLY A 114 -30.86 -26.42 -7.28
C GLY A 114 -30.00 -25.15 -7.23
N LYS A 115 -30.29 -24.18 -6.34
CA LYS A 115 -29.45 -22.97 -6.16
C LYS A 115 -28.08 -23.30 -5.56
N SER A 116 -27.98 -24.42 -4.83
CA SER A 116 -26.71 -24.84 -4.24
C SER A 116 -25.66 -25.18 -5.31
N LEU A 117 -26.07 -25.60 -6.50
CA LEU A 117 -25.15 -25.87 -7.62
C LEU A 117 -24.46 -24.59 -8.12
N PHE A 118 -25.19 -23.48 -8.11
CA PHE A 118 -24.63 -22.19 -8.51
C PHE A 118 -23.71 -21.62 -7.42
N PHE A 119 -24.22 -21.47 -6.19
CA PHE A 119 -23.45 -20.84 -5.10
C PHE A 119 -22.33 -21.73 -4.57
N GLY A 120 -22.55 -23.05 -4.58
CA GLY A 120 -21.57 -24.05 -4.16
C GLY A 120 -20.27 -23.98 -4.94
N ARG A 121 -20.33 -23.47 -6.18
CA ARG A 121 -19.18 -23.35 -7.06
C ARG A 121 -18.15 -22.30 -6.61
N PHE A 122 -18.59 -21.33 -5.81
CA PHE A 122 -17.75 -20.27 -5.24
C PHE A 122 -17.29 -20.57 -3.81
N VAL A 123 -17.69 -21.71 -3.24
CA VAL A 123 -17.34 -22.12 -1.87
C VAL A 123 -16.35 -23.28 -1.93
N GLY A 124 -15.06 -22.96 -1.75
CA GLY A 124 -13.92 -23.85 -2.02
C GLY A 124 -14.10 -25.32 -1.59
N PRO A 125 -14.38 -25.63 -0.30
CA PRO A 125 -14.49 -27.03 0.16
C PRO A 125 -15.70 -27.80 -0.37
N LEU A 126 -16.72 -27.12 -0.88
CA LEU A 126 -17.99 -27.73 -1.30
C LEU A 126 -18.12 -27.88 -2.81
N ARG A 127 -17.30 -27.16 -3.60
CA ARG A 127 -17.45 -27.11 -5.06
C ARG A 127 -17.43 -28.47 -5.73
N GLY A 128 -16.41 -29.29 -5.50
CA GLY A 128 -16.31 -30.62 -6.14
C GLY A 128 -17.28 -31.66 -5.58
N ILE A 129 -17.95 -31.35 -4.45
CA ILE A 129 -18.82 -32.28 -3.73
C ILE A 129 -20.30 -32.07 -4.11
N ILE A 130 -20.71 -30.82 -4.31
CA ILE A 130 -22.13 -30.48 -4.57
C ILE A 130 -22.68 -31.12 -5.85
N PRO A 131 -21.97 -31.14 -7.00
CA PRO A 131 -22.44 -31.84 -8.20
C PRO A 131 -22.66 -33.34 -7.94
N ALA A 132 -21.75 -33.98 -7.19
CA ALA A 132 -21.90 -35.38 -6.80
C ALA A 132 -23.10 -35.60 -5.86
N ILE A 133 -23.33 -34.72 -4.88
CA ILE A 133 -24.51 -34.77 -4.01
C ILE A 133 -25.80 -34.60 -4.81
N ALA A 134 -25.84 -33.67 -5.76
CA ALA A 134 -27.00 -33.48 -6.64
C ALA A 134 -27.32 -34.76 -7.43
N GLY A 135 -26.28 -35.48 -7.89
CA GLY A 135 -26.40 -36.80 -8.50
C GLY A 135 -26.93 -37.86 -7.52
N MET A 136 -26.37 -37.95 -6.32
CA MET A 136 -26.81 -38.91 -5.27
C MET A 136 -28.26 -38.69 -4.85
N MET A 137 -28.73 -37.45 -4.87
CA MET A 137 -30.11 -37.06 -4.60
C MET A 137 -31.04 -37.21 -5.82
N SER A 138 -30.58 -37.86 -6.90
CA SER A 138 -31.36 -38.15 -8.11
C SER A 138 -31.94 -36.92 -8.81
N MET A 139 -31.31 -35.73 -8.66
CA MET A 139 -31.74 -34.51 -9.33
C MET A 139 -31.83 -34.73 -10.86
N PRO A 140 -32.88 -34.29 -11.56
CA PRO A 140 -32.99 -34.48 -13.01
C PRO A 140 -31.81 -33.84 -13.78
N PRO A 141 -31.35 -34.44 -14.90
CA PRO A 141 -30.14 -34.00 -15.59
C PRO A 141 -30.32 -32.65 -16.31
N ARG A 142 -31.52 -32.32 -16.81
CA ARG A 142 -31.76 -31.07 -17.54
C ARG A 142 -31.55 -29.82 -16.65
N PRO A 143 -32.19 -29.69 -15.46
CA PRO A 143 -31.93 -28.57 -14.55
C PRO A 143 -30.48 -28.50 -14.08
N PHE A 144 -29.83 -29.66 -13.86
CA PHE A 144 -28.42 -29.71 -13.49
C PHE A 144 -27.53 -29.10 -14.58
N LEU A 145 -27.68 -29.54 -15.84
CA LEU A 145 -26.86 -29.06 -16.95
C LEU A 145 -27.03 -27.57 -17.21
N VAL A 146 -28.26 -27.04 -17.12
CA VAL A 146 -28.52 -25.60 -17.29
C VAL A 146 -27.83 -24.77 -16.20
N VAL A 147 -27.97 -25.17 -14.94
CA VAL A 147 -27.35 -24.44 -13.82
C VAL A 147 -25.82 -24.57 -13.87
N ASN A 148 -25.30 -25.75 -14.22
CA ASN A 148 -23.87 -25.99 -14.40
C ASN A 148 -23.28 -25.16 -15.55
N LEU A 149 -24.00 -25.04 -16.67
CA LEU A 149 -23.56 -24.23 -17.80
C LEU A 149 -23.42 -22.76 -17.40
N ILE A 150 -24.47 -22.19 -16.79
CA ILE A 150 -24.50 -20.80 -16.36
C ILE A 150 -23.41 -20.53 -15.31
N SER A 151 -23.27 -21.43 -14.33
CA SER A 151 -22.27 -21.28 -13.28
C SER A 151 -20.84 -21.42 -13.83
N ALA A 152 -20.60 -22.30 -14.81
CA ALA A 152 -19.28 -22.46 -15.43
C ALA A 152 -18.87 -21.23 -16.26
N VAL A 153 -19.79 -20.63 -17.02
CA VAL A 153 -19.53 -19.40 -17.80
C VAL A 153 -19.16 -18.25 -16.89
N LEU A 154 -19.85 -18.08 -15.75
CA LEU A 154 -19.57 -17.00 -14.80
C LEU A 154 -18.29 -17.25 -13.98
N TRP A 155 -17.95 -18.51 -13.75
CA TRP A 155 -16.83 -18.88 -12.90
C TRP A 155 -15.47 -18.69 -13.60
N ALA A 156 -15.33 -19.02 -14.88
CA ALA A 156 -14.04 -18.90 -15.57
C ALA A 156 -13.49 -17.45 -15.56
N PRO A 157 -14.27 -16.40 -15.88
CA PRO A 157 -13.83 -15.01 -15.75
C PRO A 157 -13.55 -14.61 -14.29
N ALA A 158 -14.32 -15.09 -13.33
CA ALA A 158 -14.18 -14.72 -11.92
C ALA A 158 -12.80 -15.09 -11.32
N TYR A 159 -12.14 -16.12 -11.86
CA TYR A 159 -10.80 -16.54 -11.41
C TYR A 159 -9.67 -16.13 -12.36
N LEU A 160 -9.91 -16.10 -13.68
CA LEU A 160 -8.89 -15.69 -14.66
C LEU A 160 -8.68 -14.16 -14.69
N LEU A 161 -9.74 -13.35 -14.62
CA LEU A 161 -9.63 -11.89 -14.76
C LEU A 161 -8.85 -11.23 -13.61
N PRO A 162 -9.06 -11.56 -12.33
CA PRO A 162 -8.25 -10.99 -11.24
C PRO A 162 -6.75 -11.33 -11.39
N GLY A 163 -6.46 -12.55 -11.86
CA GLY A 163 -5.10 -12.97 -12.19
C GLY A 163 -4.51 -12.14 -13.33
N MET A 164 -5.28 -11.92 -14.40
CA MET A 164 -4.87 -11.08 -15.53
C MET A 164 -4.58 -9.64 -15.12
N VAL A 165 -5.45 -9.03 -14.32
CA VAL A 165 -5.22 -7.67 -13.79
C VAL A 165 -3.96 -7.63 -12.93
N PHE A 166 -3.74 -8.65 -12.11
CA PHE A 166 -2.54 -8.78 -11.28
C PHE A 166 -1.27 -8.95 -12.13
N GLY A 167 -1.29 -9.82 -13.14
CA GLY A 167 -0.19 -10.03 -14.08
C GLY A 167 0.15 -8.79 -14.89
N ALA A 168 -0.86 -8.08 -15.40
CA ALA A 168 -0.68 -6.82 -16.12
C ALA A 168 -0.09 -5.74 -15.20
N SER A 169 -0.58 -5.67 -13.95
CA SER A 169 -0.05 -4.74 -12.94
C SER A 169 1.38 -5.08 -12.53
N LEU A 170 1.75 -6.37 -12.49
CA LEU A 170 3.11 -6.85 -12.28
C LEU A 170 4.03 -6.51 -13.45
N ALA A 171 3.56 -6.62 -14.69
CA ALA A 171 4.32 -6.26 -15.87
C ALA A 171 4.61 -4.75 -15.89
N VAL A 172 3.63 -3.92 -15.50
CA VAL A 172 3.80 -2.49 -15.29
C VAL A 172 4.75 -2.20 -14.11
N ALA A 173 4.61 -2.90 -12.98
CA ALA A 173 5.50 -2.72 -11.84
C ALA A 173 6.94 -3.22 -12.11
N ALA A 174 7.12 -4.24 -12.95
CA ALA A 174 8.42 -4.77 -13.36
C ALA A 174 9.16 -3.79 -14.28
N SER A 175 8.42 -3.00 -15.07
CA SER A 175 8.98 -1.87 -15.82
C SER A 175 9.46 -0.72 -14.90
N VAL A 176 8.99 -0.67 -13.65
CA VAL A 176 9.40 0.30 -12.59
C VAL A 176 10.49 -0.31 -11.69
N SER A 177 11.46 -1.00 -12.28
CA SER A 177 12.54 -1.74 -11.60
C SER A 177 12.08 -3.05 -10.97
N LEU A 178 12.59 -4.14 -11.54
CA LEU A 178 12.58 -5.52 -11.02
C LEU A 178 12.89 -5.61 -9.51
N ARG A 179 13.60 -4.62 -8.95
CA ARG A 179 13.95 -4.50 -7.53
C ARG A 179 12.75 -4.22 -6.62
N LEU A 180 11.77 -3.41 -7.06
CA LEU A 180 10.58 -3.07 -6.26
C LEU A 180 9.59 -4.25 -6.18
N GLY A 181 9.36 -4.93 -7.32
CA GLY A 181 8.59 -6.18 -7.37
C GLY A 181 9.26 -7.31 -6.57
N ALA A 182 10.59 -7.45 -6.68
CA ALA A 182 11.35 -8.39 -5.87
C ALA A 182 11.33 -8.02 -4.38
N LEU A 183 11.45 -6.74 -4.02
CA LEU A 183 11.34 -6.27 -2.62
C LEU A 183 9.96 -6.53 -2.03
N LEU A 184 8.89 -6.29 -2.80
CA LEU A 184 7.51 -6.58 -2.37
C LEU A 184 7.28 -8.08 -2.21
N LEU A 185 7.74 -8.90 -3.17
CA LEU A 185 7.63 -10.36 -3.08
C LEU A 185 8.48 -10.91 -1.93
N ILE A 186 9.72 -10.42 -1.75
CA ILE A 186 10.58 -10.78 -0.62
C ILE A 186 9.92 -10.35 0.69
N ALA A 187 9.34 -9.15 0.77
CA ALA A 187 8.62 -8.71 1.95
C ALA A 187 7.42 -9.62 2.24
N LEU A 188 6.62 -9.99 1.23
CA LEU A 188 5.48 -10.88 1.38
C LEU A 188 5.91 -12.30 1.80
N VAL A 189 6.99 -12.81 1.21
CA VAL A 189 7.58 -14.10 1.56
C VAL A 189 8.20 -14.05 2.95
N VAL A 190 8.88 -12.97 3.35
CA VAL A 190 9.43 -12.79 4.70
C VAL A 190 8.30 -12.68 5.73
N LEU A 191 7.19 -11.99 5.41
CA LEU A 191 6.01 -11.94 6.25
C LEU A 191 5.33 -13.32 6.35
N TRP A 192 5.24 -14.07 5.25
CA TRP A 192 4.64 -15.40 5.22
C TRP A 192 5.51 -16.47 5.89
N VAL A 193 6.81 -16.49 5.61
CA VAL A 193 7.81 -17.36 6.25
C VAL A 193 7.97 -16.97 7.71
N GLY A 194 7.96 -15.68 8.03
CA GLY A 194 7.91 -15.18 9.40
C GLY A 194 6.66 -15.66 10.13
N TRP A 195 5.49 -15.57 9.50
CA TRP A 195 4.24 -16.15 10.00
C TRP A 195 4.35 -17.67 10.19
N TRP A 196 4.93 -18.39 9.24
CA TRP A 196 5.09 -19.85 9.27
C TRP A 196 6.08 -20.30 10.35
N LEU A 197 7.30 -19.73 10.39
CA LEU A 197 8.31 -19.98 11.42
C LEU A 197 7.80 -19.60 12.79
N ALA A 198 7.12 -18.46 12.91
CA ALA A 198 6.62 -18.03 14.21
C ALA A 198 5.50 -18.96 14.69
N ARG A 199 4.60 -19.41 13.80
CA ARG A 199 3.52 -20.34 14.12
C ARG A 199 4.02 -21.75 14.45
N HIS A 200 5.02 -22.25 13.72
CA HIS A 200 5.46 -23.64 13.82
C HIS A 200 6.69 -23.84 14.72
N LEU A 201 7.57 -22.85 14.86
CA LEU A 201 8.80 -22.93 15.66
C LEU A 201 8.76 -22.07 16.93
N LEU A 202 8.35 -20.80 16.85
CA LEU A 202 8.32 -19.92 18.04
C LEU A 202 7.12 -20.19 18.94
N ALA A 203 5.91 -20.37 18.41
CA ALA A 203 4.71 -20.60 19.22
C ALA A 203 4.81 -21.83 20.14
N PRO A 204 5.34 -23.01 19.71
CA PRO A 204 5.55 -24.13 20.62
C PRO A 204 6.67 -23.86 21.64
N ARG A 205 7.76 -23.18 21.25
CA ARG A 205 8.87 -22.84 22.16
C ARG A 205 8.48 -21.79 23.20
N LEU A 206 7.77 -20.74 22.82
CA LEU A 206 7.20 -19.73 23.71
C LEU A 206 6.17 -20.35 24.65
N ARG A 207 5.37 -21.32 24.21
CA ARG A 207 4.48 -22.11 25.09
C ARG A 207 5.25 -22.91 26.13
N ARG A 208 6.38 -23.53 25.77
CA ARG A 208 7.27 -24.26 26.69
C ARG A 208 8.01 -23.32 27.65
N ALA A 209 8.54 -22.19 27.17
CA ALA A 209 9.17 -21.17 27.99
C ALA A 209 8.18 -20.51 28.96
N ALA A 210 6.96 -20.19 28.49
CA ALA A 210 5.86 -19.74 29.34
C ALA A 210 5.49 -20.77 30.42
N ALA A 211 5.54 -22.07 30.09
CA ALA A 211 5.31 -23.15 31.05
C ALA A 211 6.44 -23.28 32.09
N LEU A 212 7.71 -23.05 31.70
CA LEU A 212 8.87 -23.03 32.59
C LEU A 212 8.87 -21.81 33.53
N ILE A 213 8.60 -20.62 33.00
CA ILE A 213 8.39 -19.40 33.79
C ILE A 213 7.19 -19.60 34.73
N ALA A 214 6.14 -20.28 34.26
CA ALA A 214 4.98 -20.63 35.07
C ALA A 214 5.25 -21.68 36.16
N TRP A 215 6.20 -22.57 35.93
CA TRP A 215 6.63 -23.55 36.93
C TRP A 215 7.52 -22.87 37.98
N ARG A 216 8.52 -22.08 37.56
CA ARG A 216 9.38 -21.29 38.46
C ARG A 216 8.62 -20.27 39.30
N ALA A 217 7.69 -19.53 38.71
CA ALA A 217 6.87 -18.56 39.46
C ALA A 217 5.89 -19.25 40.45
N ARG A 218 5.49 -20.52 40.22
CA ARG A 218 4.74 -21.31 41.21
C ARG A 218 5.62 -21.82 42.34
N ALA A 219 6.85 -22.24 42.04
CA ALA A 219 7.82 -22.66 43.04
C ALA A 219 8.24 -21.49 43.95
N TRP A 220 8.51 -20.32 43.35
CA TRP A 220 8.87 -19.08 44.06
C TRP A 220 7.69 -18.47 44.85
N GLY A 221 6.46 -18.63 44.36
CA GLY A 221 5.26 -18.16 45.05
C GLY A 221 4.92 -18.88 46.34
N ARG A 222 5.57 -20.01 46.63
CA ARG A 222 5.52 -20.65 47.95
C ARG A 222 6.34 -19.90 49.01
N VAL A 223 7.28 -19.06 48.59
CA VAL A 223 8.20 -18.31 49.46
C VAL A 223 7.85 -16.81 49.50
N HIS A 224 7.46 -16.21 48.36
CA HIS A 224 7.04 -14.80 48.29
C HIS A 224 5.68 -14.64 47.56
N PRO A 225 4.57 -14.52 48.30
CA PRO A 225 3.22 -14.47 47.73
C PRO A 225 2.93 -13.20 46.90
N VAL A 226 3.51 -12.05 47.27
CA VAL A 226 3.32 -10.76 46.59
C VAL A 226 4.06 -10.72 45.24
N ALA A 227 5.30 -11.21 45.18
CA ALA A 227 6.08 -11.28 43.94
C ALA A 227 5.47 -12.27 42.93
N ALA A 228 4.92 -13.39 43.41
CA ALA A 228 4.25 -14.36 42.56
C ALA A 228 2.92 -13.86 41.97
N GLN A 229 2.21 -12.96 42.66
CA GLN A 229 1.05 -12.26 42.09
C GLN A 229 1.46 -11.38 40.91
N VAL A 230 2.57 -10.64 41.01
CA VAL A 230 3.10 -9.79 39.92
C VAL A 230 3.62 -10.63 38.74
N LEU A 231 4.29 -11.76 39.02
CA LEU A 231 4.86 -12.68 38.03
C LEU A 231 3.87 -13.72 37.46
N SER A 232 2.60 -13.70 37.88
CA SER A 232 1.55 -14.58 37.34
C SER A 232 1.00 -14.09 35.99
N GLY A 233 1.13 -12.78 35.72
CA GLY A 233 0.65 -12.10 34.51
C GLY A 233 1.26 -12.51 33.16
N PRO A 234 2.57 -12.79 33.05
CA PRO A 234 3.23 -13.16 31.80
C PRO A 234 2.63 -14.40 31.12
N ARG A 235 2.03 -15.32 31.88
CA ARG A 235 1.45 -16.56 31.34
C ARG A 235 0.24 -16.31 30.44
N TYR A 236 -0.61 -15.36 30.85
CA TYR A 236 -1.81 -14.98 30.10
C TYR A 236 -1.47 -14.03 28.95
N ALA A 237 -0.49 -13.15 29.17
CA ALA A 237 0.09 -12.29 28.14
C ALA A 237 0.73 -13.11 26.99
N LEU A 238 1.55 -14.11 27.33
CA LEU A 238 2.17 -15.03 26.35
C LEU A 238 1.14 -15.94 25.67
N ARG A 239 0.05 -16.33 26.36
CA ARG A 239 -1.07 -17.04 25.74
C ARG A 239 -1.83 -16.15 24.77
N ALA A 240 -2.12 -14.90 25.12
CA ALA A 240 -2.75 -13.92 24.24
C ALA A 240 -1.92 -13.70 22.96
N PHE A 241 -0.58 -13.72 23.07
CA PHE A 241 0.32 -13.69 21.92
C PHE A 241 0.29 -14.93 21.03
N SER A 242 -0.09 -16.09 21.58
CA SER A 242 -0.13 -17.35 20.85
C SER A 242 -1.45 -17.64 20.12
N TYR A 243 -2.46 -16.75 20.26
CA TYR A 243 -3.75 -16.81 19.57
C TYR A 243 -3.95 -15.59 18.66
N GLY A 244 -4.92 -15.64 17.74
CA GLY A 244 -5.12 -14.72 16.59
C GLY A 244 -4.80 -13.22 16.79
N ALA A 245 -5.12 -12.62 17.94
CA ALA A 245 -4.87 -11.20 18.21
C ALA A 245 -3.38 -10.86 18.48
N GLY A 246 -2.61 -11.81 18.99
CA GLY A 246 -1.18 -11.67 19.22
C GLY A 246 -0.36 -11.49 17.93
N TRP A 247 -0.85 -12.06 16.84
CA TRP A 247 -0.20 -11.98 15.53
C TRP A 247 -0.29 -10.57 14.94
N ILE A 248 -1.40 -9.87 15.15
CA ILE A 248 -1.56 -8.46 14.71
C ILE A 248 -0.51 -7.60 15.41
N TRP A 249 -0.25 -7.85 16.69
CA TRP A 249 0.78 -7.13 17.44
C TRP A 249 2.18 -7.41 16.94
N TRP A 250 2.54 -8.69 16.73
CA TRP A 250 3.84 -9.06 16.18
C TRP A 250 4.04 -8.55 14.75
N ALA A 251 3.00 -8.60 13.92
CA ALA A 251 3.03 -8.03 12.57
C ALA A 251 3.19 -6.51 12.62
N ALA A 252 2.47 -5.82 13.51
CA ALA A 252 2.62 -4.37 13.69
C ALA A 252 4.02 -4.00 14.18
N LEU A 253 4.59 -4.76 15.13
CA LEU A 253 5.96 -4.56 15.60
C LEU A 253 6.98 -4.81 14.49
N ALA A 254 6.86 -5.92 13.75
CA ALA A 254 7.76 -6.24 12.65
C ALA A 254 7.67 -5.19 11.53
N ALA A 255 6.45 -4.78 11.14
CA ALA A 255 6.23 -3.72 10.16
C ALA A 255 6.84 -2.39 10.64
N LEU A 256 6.65 -2.04 11.92
CA LEU A 256 7.26 -0.85 12.51
C LEU A 256 8.79 -0.94 12.47
N THR A 257 9.38 -2.09 12.84
CA THR A 257 10.84 -2.28 12.80
C THR A 257 11.37 -2.15 11.37
N VAL A 258 10.73 -2.79 10.39
CA VAL A 258 11.12 -2.68 8.98
C VAL A 258 11.02 -1.22 8.51
N LEU A 259 9.91 -0.55 8.84
CA LEU A 259 9.69 0.84 8.45
C LEU A 259 10.72 1.78 9.11
N THR A 260 11.05 1.57 10.38
CA THR A 260 12.09 2.34 11.09
C THR A 260 13.48 2.10 10.52
N LEU A 261 13.84 0.85 10.21
CA LEU A 261 15.13 0.54 9.59
C LEU A 261 15.24 1.14 8.19
N TYR A 262 14.15 1.08 7.43
CA TYR A 262 14.06 1.71 6.11
C TYR A 262 14.22 3.23 6.22
N GLN A 263 13.48 3.88 7.10
CA GLN A 263 13.57 5.32 7.35
C GLN A 263 14.96 5.76 7.83
N GLY A 264 15.59 4.98 8.71
CA GLY A 264 16.95 5.25 9.18
C GLY A 264 18.02 5.11 8.10
N TRP A 265 17.78 4.28 7.06
CA TRP A 265 18.73 4.10 5.98
C TRP A 265 18.68 5.21 4.93
N TRP A 266 17.48 5.77 4.69
CA TRP A 266 17.26 6.77 3.63
C TRP A 266 17.34 8.22 4.12
N GLY A 267 17.12 8.49 5.42
CA GLY A 267 17.34 9.81 6.04
C GLY A 267 16.45 10.91 5.47
N GLY A 268 15.13 10.80 5.68
CA GLY A 268 14.12 11.76 5.22
C GLY A 268 12.84 11.09 4.70
N PRO A 269 11.90 11.85 4.10
CA PRO A 269 10.67 11.30 3.55
C PRO A 269 11.00 10.36 2.39
N THR A 270 10.22 9.30 2.28
CA THR A 270 10.42 8.28 1.25
C THR A 270 9.92 8.79 -0.11
N LEU A 271 10.38 8.17 -1.19
CA LEU A 271 9.86 8.46 -2.53
C LEU A 271 8.35 8.20 -2.63
N VAL A 272 7.85 7.23 -1.85
CA VAL A 272 6.41 6.96 -1.73
C VAL A 272 5.70 8.10 -1.01
N ASP A 273 6.31 8.65 0.05
CA ASP A 273 5.77 9.82 0.77
C ASP A 273 5.63 11.03 -0.15
N GLU A 274 6.67 11.33 -0.93
CA GLU A 274 6.66 12.45 -1.87
C GLU A 274 5.65 12.23 -3.00
N ALA A 275 5.58 11.02 -3.59
CA ALA A 275 4.65 10.72 -4.66
C ALA A 275 3.18 10.77 -4.20
N VAL A 276 2.88 10.20 -3.03
CA VAL A 276 1.52 10.19 -2.47
C VAL A 276 1.07 11.61 -2.13
N LEU A 277 1.90 12.40 -1.45
CA LEU A 277 1.57 13.79 -1.13
C LEU A 277 1.20 14.56 -2.39
N ALA A 278 1.91 14.31 -3.48
CA ALA A 278 1.71 15.04 -4.70
C ALA A 278 0.46 14.69 -5.48
N VAL A 279 0.16 13.40 -5.61
CA VAL A 279 -1.09 12.95 -6.21
C VAL A 279 -2.25 13.55 -5.42
N LEU A 280 -2.13 13.59 -4.08
CA LEU A 280 -3.13 14.24 -3.22
C LEU A 280 -3.21 15.75 -3.45
N MET A 281 -2.09 16.44 -3.69
CA MET A 281 -2.10 17.86 -4.01
C MET A 281 -2.62 18.17 -5.41
N SER A 282 -2.43 17.29 -6.39
CA SER A 282 -2.79 17.53 -7.80
C SER A 282 -4.20 17.09 -8.16
N GLU A 283 -4.70 16.02 -7.57
CA GLU A 283 -5.99 15.41 -7.94
C GLU A 283 -7.15 15.82 -7.01
N LEU A 284 -6.87 16.20 -5.76
CA LEU A 284 -7.94 16.57 -4.82
C LEU A 284 -8.20 18.06 -4.84
N ASP A 285 -9.38 18.43 -5.32
CA ASP A 285 -9.91 19.78 -5.22
C ASP A 285 -9.92 20.30 -3.77
N THR A 286 -9.74 21.60 -3.61
CA THR A 286 -9.75 22.29 -2.31
C THR A 286 -11.00 21.96 -1.49
N GLY A 287 -12.17 21.80 -2.14
CA GLY A 287 -13.41 21.41 -1.48
C GLY A 287 -13.41 19.98 -0.91
N LEU A 288 -12.82 19.02 -1.63
CA LEU A 288 -12.70 17.64 -1.15
C LEU A 288 -11.64 17.53 -0.04
N ARG A 289 -10.51 18.25 -0.16
CA ARG A 289 -9.49 18.31 0.89
C ARG A 289 -10.03 18.92 2.19
N ALA A 290 -10.95 19.89 2.09
CA ALA A 290 -11.59 20.49 3.26
C ALA A 290 -12.37 19.47 4.12
N LEU A 291 -12.86 18.37 3.54
CA LEU A 291 -13.53 17.29 4.29
C LEU A 291 -12.56 16.53 5.20
N PHE A 292 -11.26 16.51 4.86
CA PHE A 292 -10.22 15.80 5.59
C PHE A 292 -9.57 16.64 6.70
N VAL A 293 -9.86 17.95 6.75
CA VAL A 293 -9.43 18.83 7.84
C VAL A 293 -10.02 18.36 9.17
N MET A 294 -11.32 18.03 9.20
CA MET A 294 -12.00 17.61 10.43
C MET A 294 -11.37 16.36 11.06
N PRO A 295 -11.10 15.26 10.32
CA PRO A 295 -10.30 14.15 10.82
C PRO A 295 -8.87 14.54 11.23
N ALA A 296 -8.20 15.44 10.50
CA ALA A 296 -6.82 15.85 10.83
C ALA A 296 -6.73 16.58 12.18
N LEU A 297 -7.74 17.40 12.52
CA LEU A 297 -7.81 18.11 13.81
C LEU A 297 -7.77 17.17 15.02
N LEU A 298 -8.15 15.89 14.87
CA LEU A 298 -8.05 14.89 15.93
C LEU A 298 -6.62 14.63 16.39
N LEU A 299 -5.63 14.89 15.52
CA LEU A 299 -4.22 14.68 15.83
C LEU A 299 -3.62 15.82 16.64
N GLU A 300 -4.26 16.98 16.65
CA GLU A 300 -3.76 18.10 17.41
C GLU A 300 -3.84 17.82 18.92
N PRO A 301 -2.78 18.10 19.70
CA PRO A 301 -2.76 17.83 21.14
C PRO A 301 -3.98 18.42 21.87
N GLN A 302 -4.45 19.59 21.46
CA GLN A 302 -5.61 20.26 22.03
C GLN A 302 -6.93 19.48 21.84
N ALA A 303 -7.01 18.58 20.86
CA ALA A 303 -8.21 17.75 20.63
C ALA A 303 -8.19 16.49 21.49
N TRP A 304 -7.09 15.72 21.46
CA TRP A 304 -7.04 14.40 22.09
C TRP A 304 -6.49 14.39 23.52
N VAL A 305 -5.67 15.36 23.94
CA VAL A 305 -5.17 15.44 25.32
C VAL A 305 -6.32 15.68 26.32
N PRO A 306 -7.30 16.57 26.08
CA PRO A 306 -8.48 16.69 26.95
C PRO A 306 -9.28 15.40 27.05
N ALA A 307 -9.45 14.67 25.94
CA ALA A 307 -10.13 13.38 25.94
C ALA A 307 -9.37 12.30 26.73
N TRP A 308 -8.04 12.31 26.66
CA TRP A 308 -7.19 11.45 27.49
C TRP A 308 -7.33 11.80 28.98
N LEU A 309 -7.21 13.08 29.35
CA LEU A 309 -7.35 13.54 30.74
C LEU A 309 -8.75 13.22 31.28
N ALA A 310 -9.80 13.44 30.49
CA ALA A 310 -11.17 13.11 30.86
C ALA A 310 -11.36 11.60 31.06
N GLY A 311 -10.76 10.77 30.18
CA GLY A 311 -10.76 9.32 30.34
C GLY A 311 -10.06 8.88 31.64
N VAL A 312 -8.88 9.42 31.93
CA VAL A 312 -8.13 9.13 33.16
C VAL A 312 -8.91 9.58 34.40
N ALA A 313 -9.45 10.80 34.39
CA ALA A 313 -10.23 11.35 35.48
C ALA A 313 -11.50 10.55 35.74
N TRP A 314 -12.22 10.15 34.67
CA TRP A 314 -13.41 9.32 34.78
C TRP A 314 -13.11 7.96 35.42
N VAL A 315 -12.05 7.29 34.98
CA VAL A 315 -11.62 6.00 35.54
C VAL A 315 -11.20 6.15 37.00
N ALA A 316 -10.50 7.24 37.33
CA ALA A 316 -10.07 7.55 38.69
C ALA A 316 -11.27 7.81 39.62
N TRP A 317 -12.23 8.62 39.16
CA TRP A 317 -13.49 8.89 39.87
C TRP A 317 -14.28 7.60 40.12
N GLY A 318 -14.28 6.68 39.14
CA GLY A 318 -14.90 5.36 39.26
C GLY A 318 -14.21 4.41 40.26
N GLY A 319 -13.24 4.88 41.05
CA GLY A 319 -12.53 4.12 42.10
C GLY A 319 -11.44 3.17 41.56
N ARG A 320 -11.01 3.33 40.31
CA ARG A 320 -10.16 2.36 39.60
C ARG A 320 -8.79 2.92 39.28
N LEU A 321 -8.11 3.38 40.33
CA LEU A 321 -6.82 4.07 40.23
C LEU A 321 -5.77 3.31 39.40
N ARG A 322 -5.73 1.97 39.46
CA ARG A 322 -4.77 1.17 38.65
C ARG A 322 -4.99 1.29 37.15
N VAL A 323 -6.24 1.35 36.70
CA VAL A 323 -6.57 1.49 35.27
C VAL A 323 -6.33 2.93 34.83
N ALA A 324 -6.67 3.90 35.69
CA ALA A 324 -6.37 5.31 35.45
C ALA A 324 -4.87 5.55 35.31
N LEU A 325 -4.05 4.92 36.16
CA LEU A 325 -2.58 4.98 36.08
C LEU A 325 -2.04 4.34 34.80
N VAL A 326 -2.57 3.17 34.39
CA VAL A 326 -2.18 2.54 33.13
C VAL A 326 -2.52 3.45 31.95
N LEU A 327 -3.76 3.95 31.86
CA LEU A 327 -4.20 4.85 30.80
C LEU A 327 -3.41 6.18 30.81
N GLY A 328 -3.11 6.69 32.01
CA GLY A 328 -2.30 7.88 32.22
C GLY A 328 -0.83 7.72 31.81
N LEU A 329 -0.27 6.51 31.87
CA LEU A 329 1.13 6.28 31.52
C LEU A 329 1.32 5.89 30.05
N ILE A 330 0.47 5.00 29.51
CA ILE A 330 0.67 4.41 28.18
C ILE A 330 0.56 5.41 27.03
N VAL A 331 -0.37 6.37 27.13
CA VAL A 331 -0.65 7.34 26.07
C VAL A 331 0.53 8.30 25.89
N PRO A 332 1.02 8.99 26.95
CA PRO A 332 2.22 9.82 26.82
C PRO A 332 3.47 8.98 26.54
N ALA A 333 3.58 7.74 27.02
CA ALA A 333 4.69 6.87 26.69
C ALA A 333 4.76 6.54 25.19
N ALA A 334 3.61 6.33 24.52
CA ALA A 334 3.58 6.12 23.07
C ALA A 334 4.08 7.34 22.30
N ALA A 335 3.60 8.53 22.66
CA ALA A 335 4.04 9.78 22.04
C ALA A 335 5.53 10.06 22.30
N LEU A 336 6.00 9.88 23.54
CA LEU A 336 7.39 10.03 23.92
C LEU A 336 8.30 9.05 23.14
N LEU A 337 7.91 7.79 23.05
CA LEU A 337 8.68 6.78 22.34
C LEU A 337 8.78 7.09 20.84
N ALA A 338 7.69 7.57 20.23
CA ALA A 338 7.71 8.04 18.85
C ALA A 338 8.73 9.18 18.65
N MET A 339 8.71 10.16 19.55
CA MET A 339 9.63 11.29 19.53
C MET A 339 11.09 10.85 19.71
N LEU A 340 11.37 9.93 20.63
CA LEU A 340 12.70 9.37 20.84
C LEU A 340 13.19 8.58 19.61
N LEU A 341 12.32 7.78 18.98
CA LEU A 341 12.66 7.06 17.74
C LEU A 341 13.00 8.03 16.61
N GLY A 342 12.26 9.14 16.47
CA GLY A 342 12.56 10.19 15.50
C GLY A 342 13.89 10.88 15.76
N MET A 343 14.17 11.23 17.03
CA MET A 343 15.45 11.84 17.42
C MET A 343 16.64 10.91 17.16
N VAL A 344 16.52 9.62 17.50
CA VAL A 344 17.59 8.64 17.30
C VAL A 344 17.84 8.35 15.81
N SER A 345 16.78 8.38 14.98
CA SER A 345 16.91 8.14 13.54
C SER A 345 17.34 9.37 12.74
N GLY A 346 17.50 10.54 13.37
CA GLY A 346 17.81 11.79 12.68
C GLY A 346 16.66 12.31 11.80
N ASN A 347 15.46 11.72 11.90
CA ASN A 347 14.28 12.04 11.11
C ASN A 347 13.31 12.97 11.87
N TRP A 348 13.84 13.79 12.77
CA TRP A 348 13.06 14.77 13.53
C TRP A 348 13.52 16.19 13.22
N SER A 349 12.62 16.99 12.64
CA SER A 349 12.83 18.41 12.38
C SER A 349 11.50 19.17 12.47
N ALA A 350 11.46 20.19 13.32
CA ALA A 350 10.36 21.14 13.39
C ALA A 350 10.28 22.04 12.15
N VAL A 351 11.37 22.14 11.39
CA VAL A 351 11.44 22.89 10.13
C VAL A 351 11.09 21.94 8.99
N ALA A 352 10.06 22.29 8.22
CA ALA A 352 9.70 21.59 7.01
C ALA A 352 10.85 21.63 5.99
N LEU A 353 11.06 20.52 5.27
CA LEU A 353 12.09 20.41 4.24
C LEU A 353 11.94 21.46 3.13
N TYR A 354 10.71 21.88 2.88
CA TYR A 354 10.35 22.96 2.00
C TYR A 354 9.01 23.56 2.41
N ARG A 355 8.73 24.79 1.97
CA ARG A 355 7.46 25.47 2.22
C ARG A 355 6.31 24.63 1.62
N GLY A 356 5.34 24.25 2.47
CA GLY A 356 4.22 23.35 2.11
C GLY A 356 4.49 21.86 2.35
N ALA A 357 5.70 21.46 2.74
CA ALA A 357 5.96 20.09 3.16
C ALA A 357 5.56 19.86 4.63
N PRO A 358 5.09 18.66 5.00
CA PRO A 358 5.01 18.29 6.40
C PRO A 358 6.40 18.34 7.07
N PRO A 359 6.48 18.71 8.37
CA PRO A 359 7.71 18.59 9.14
C PRO A 359 8.17 17.12 9.24
N LEU A 360 9.46 16.89 9.48
CA LEU A 360 9.97 15.54 9.68
C LEU A 360 9.66 15.10 11.10
N GLY A 361 8.90 14.02 11.24
CA GLY A 361 8.47 13.54 12.54
C GLY A 361 8.29 12.05 12.63
N PHE A 362 9.03 11.25 11.86
CA PHE A 362 8.87 9.80 11.84
C PHE A 362 9.31 9.15 13.17
N PRO A 363 8.51 8.29 13.82
CA PRO A 363 7.06 8.12 13.69
C PRO A 363 6.27 9.25 14.35
N SER A 364 5.07 9.58 13.84
CA SER A 364 4.27 10.70 14.37
C SER A 364 3.91 10.53 15.86
N PRO A 365 4.37 11.43 16.77
CA PRO A 365 4.05 11.35 18.20
C PRO A 365 2.59 11.55 18.54
N ALA A 366 1.96 12.52 17.87
CA ALA A 366 0.54 12.84 18.03
C ALA A 366 -0.33 11.64 17.66
N LEU A 367 -0.09 11.05 16.49
CA LEU A 367 -0.85 9.90 16.02
C LEU A 367 -0.58 8.64 16.86
N ALA A 368 0.65 8.41 17.32
CA ALA A 368 0.97 7.30 18.23
C ALA A 368 0.21 7.41 19.56
N GLY A 369 0.19 8.60 20.17
CA GLY A 369 -0.59 8.88 21.38
C GLY A 369 -2.09 8.70 21.16
N PHE A 370 -2.64 9.33 20.12
CA PHE A 370 -4.06 9.26 19.77
C PHE A 370 -4.53 7.83 19.48
N THR A 371 -3.78 7.09 18.66
CA THR A 371 -4.09 5.68 18.34
C THR A 371 -4.06 4.82 19.60
N THR A 372 -3.07 5.06 20.49
CA THR A 372 -2.99 4.36 21.78
C THR A 372 -4.21 4.65 22.64
N LEU A 373 -4.66 5.90 22.75
CA LEU A 373 -5.84 6.29 23.51
C LEU A 373 -7.11 5.59 23.03
N VAL A 374 -7.39 5.64 21.73
CA VAL A 374 -8.62 5.08 21.15
C VAL A 374 -8.61 3.55 21.23
N LEU A 375 -7.50 2.90 20.90
CA LEU A 375 -7.42 1.44 20.94
C LEU A 375 -7.40 0.91 22.38
N ALA A 376 -6.68 1.56 23.31
CA ALA A 376 -6.64 1.15 24.71
C ALA A 376 -8.02 1.30 25.38
N SER A 377 -8.70 2.44 25.17
CA SER A 377 -10.06 2.65 25.70
C SER A 377 -11.06 1.63 25.13
N GLY A 378 -11.01 1.38 23.83
CA GLY A 378 -11.82 0.34 23.17
C GLY A 378 -11.56 -1.06 23.74
N VAL A 379 -10.29 -1.47 23.84
CA VAL A 379 -9.89 -2.76 24.43
C VAL A 379 -10.36 -2.89 25.88
N LEU A 380 -10.23 -1.84 26.69
CA LEU A 380 -10.68 -1.83 28.08
C LEU A 380 -12.22 -1.99 28.19
N ALA A 381 -12.97 -1.56 27.19
CA ALA A 381 -14.43 -1.65 27.18
C ALA A 381 -15.02 -2.91 26.51
N THR A 382 -14.27 -3.62 25.67
CA THR A 382 -14.76 -4.77 24.85
C THR A 382 -15.44 -5.91 25.61
N VAL A 383 -15.13 -6.12 26.89
CA VAL A 383 -15.77 -7.17 27.73
C VAL A 383 -17.19 -6.76 28.16
N ALA A 384 -17.48 -5.46 28.13
CA ALA A 384 -18.70 -4.94 28.69
C ALA A 384 -19.81 -4.79 27.64
N TYR A 385 -19.48 -4.57 26.36
CA TYR A 385 -20.46 -4.23 25.32
C TYR A 385 -21.27 -5.40 24.71
N GLY A 386 -21.00 -6.66 25.09
CA GLY A 386 -21.77 -7.81 24.58
C GLY A 386 -21.85 -7.85 23.04
N PRO A 387 -23.04 -7.73 22.41
CA PRO A 387 -23.19 -7.72 20.95
C PRO A 387 -22.54 -6.49 20.28
N LEU A 388 -22.42 -5.36 20.99
CA LEU A 388 -21.80 -4.14 20.48
C LEU A 388 -20.25 -4.17 20.49
N ARG A 389 -19.64 -5.31 20.86
CA ARG A 389 -18.17 -5.45 20.88
C ARG A 389 -17.53 -5.22 19.51
N ARG A 390 -18.09 -5.83 18.46
CA ARG A 390 -17.56 -5.71 17.09
C ARG A 390 -17.65 -4.28 16.56
N PRO A 391 -18.81 -3.58 16.61
CA PRO A 391 -18.88 -2.21 16.11
C PRO A 391 -17.97 -1.26 16.88
N VAL A 392 -17.85 -1.37 18.21
CA VAL A 392 -16.90 -0.55 18.99
C VAL A 392 -15.45 -0.77 18.56
N GLN A 393 -15.05 -2.01 18.26
CA GLN A 393 -13.71 -2.32 17.74
C GLN A 393 -13.50 -1.76 16.34
N VAL A 394 -14.48 -1.89 15.45
CA VAL A 394 -14.42 -1.36 14.08
C VAL A 394 -14.29 0.17 14.11
N VAL A 395 -15.14 0.85 14.90
CA VAL A 395 -15.09 2.30 15.07
C VAL A 395 -13.76 2.74 15.70
N GLY A 396 -13.28 2.00 16.72
CA GLY A 396 -12.01 2.29 17.37
C GLY A 396 -10.78 2.15 16.47
N VAL A 397 -10.85 1.33 15.41
CA VAL A 397 -9.80 1.23 14.38
C VAL A 397 -10.01 2.26 13.28
N ALA A 398 -11.26 2.51 12.89
CA ALA A 398 -11.60 3.46 11.83
C ALA A 398 -11.22 4.90 12.19
N ILE A 399 -11.42 5.33 13.45
CA ILE A 399 -11.15 6.72 13.87
C ILE A 399 -9.65 7.09 13.72
N PRO A 400 -8.67 6.35 14.27
CA PRO A 400 -7.25 6.63 14.05
C PRO A 400 -6.85 6.55 12.58
N LEU A 401 -7.43 5.61 11.82
CA LEU A 401 -7.15 5.50 10.39
C LEU A 401 -7.65 6.73 9.62
N LEU A 402 -8.85 7.23 9.92
CA LEU A 402 -9.39 8.45 9.31
C LEU A 402 -8.57 9.68 9.70
N ALA A 403 -8.11 9.77 10.95
CA ALA A 403 -7.23 10.86 11.38
C ALA A 403 -5.87 10.82 10.66
N ALA A 404 -5.30 9.62 10.49
CA ALA A 404 -4.06 9.41 9.74
C ALA A 404 -4.21 9.80 8.26
N ILE A 405 -5.27 9.31 7.59
CA ILE A 405 -5.58 9.69 6.20
C ILE A 405 -5.82 11.20 6.12
N GLY A 406 -6.57 11.75 7.07
CA GLY A 406 -6.84 13.18 7.19
C GLY A 406 -5.55 13.99 7.18
N GLY A 407 -4.62 13.70 8.10
CA GLY A 407 -3.34 14.39 8.19
C GLY A 407 -2.47 14.27 6.93
N VAL A 408 -2.49 13.14 6.23
CA VAL A 408 -1.75 12.96 4.97
C VAL A 408 -2.37 13.76 3.82
N VAL A 409 -3.70 13.75 3.69
CA VAL A 409 -4.43 14.49 2.64
C VAL A 409 -4.33 16.01 2.85
N VAL A 410 -4.39 16.43 4.10
CA VAL A 410 -4.19 17.81 4.53
C VAL A 410 -2.77 18.25 4.20
N GLY A 411 -1.77 17.40 4.43
CA GLY A 411 -0.35 17.72 4.25
C GLY A 411 0.37 18.05 5.57
N ASP A 412 -0.20 17.64 6.71
CA ASP A 412 0.41 17.76 8.04
C ASP A 412 1.30 16.56 8.39
N LEU A 413 1.12 15.43 7.70
CA LEU A 413 1.89 14.20 7.92
C LEU A 413 2.40 13.60 6.61
N TRP A 414 3.61 13.07 6.63
CA TRP A 414 4.07 12.11 5.64
C TRP A 414 3.34 10.76 5.81
N LEU A 415 3.19 9.99 4.73
CA LEU A 415 2.51 8.69 4.79
C LEU A 415 3.24 7.72 5.74
N ALA A 416 4.56 7.71 5.72
CA ALA A 416 5.36 6.89 6.61
C ALA A 416 5.23 7.34 8.06
N ASP A 417 5.16 8.64 8.34
CA ASP A 417 4.93 9.17 9.69
C ASP A 417 3.56 8.70 10.22
N ALA A 418 2.55 8.71 9.35
CA ALA A 418 1.22 8.24 9.64
C ALA A 418 1.21 6.72 9.92
N LEU A 419 1.84 5.92 9.07
CA LEU A 419 1.95 4.46 9.25
C LEU A 419 2.74 4.12 10.52
N GLY A 420 3.86 4.78 10.76
CA GLY A 420 4.69 4.57 11.94
C GLY A 420 3.92 4.92 13.23
N GLY A 421 3.19 6.04 13.24
CA GLY A 421 2.35 6.45 14.37
C GLY A 421 1.23 5.44 14.66
N LEU A 422 0.51 4.97 13.63
CA LEU A 422 -0.52 3.94 13.76
C LEU A 422 0.07 2.64 14.31
N LEU A 423 1.15 2.15 13.71
CA LEU A 423 1.79 0.89 14.09
C LEU A 423 2.32 0.95 15.54
N LEU A 424 2.98 2.03 15.91
CA LEU A 424 3.45 2.23 17.27
C LEU A 424 2.28 2.28 18.26
N GLY A 425 1.20 2.98 17.92
CA GLY A 425 -0.01 3.02 18.73
C GLY A 425 -0.66 1.65 18.92
N VAL A 426 -0.71 0.82 17.87
CA VAL A 426 -1.17 -0.58 17.94
C VAL A 426 -0.26 -1.42 18.84
N VAL A 427 1.06 -1.24 18.74
CA VAL A 427 2.04 -1.94 19.58
C VAL A 427 1.84 -1.56 21.06
N ILE A 428 1.76 -0.28 21.39
CA ILE A 428 1.59 0.15 22.78
C ILE A 428 0.20 -0.21 23.32
N ALA A 429 -0.88 -0.02 22.54
CA ALA A 429 -2.22 -0.44 22.93
C ALA A 429 -2.31 -1.97 23.13
N GLY A 430 -1.57 -2.75 22.35
CA GLY A 430 -1.47 -4.19 22.53
C GLY A 430 -0.81 -4.59 23.86
N LEU A 431 0.10 -3.78 24.41
CA LEU A 431 0.63 -4.00 25.77
C LEU A 431 -0.47 -3.89 26.84
N VAL A 432 -1.50 -3.07 26.61
CA VAL A 432 -2.69 -2.98 27.50
C VAL A 432 -3.47 -4.28 27.48
N VAL A 433 -3.60 -4.93 26.32
CA VAL A 433 -4.21 -6.26 26.21
C VAL A 433 -3.43 -7.28 27.07
N LEU A 434 -2.09 -7.18 27.09
CA LEU A 434 -1.24 -8.05 27.93
C LEU A 434 -1.47 -7.80 29.41
N ALA A 435 -1.41 -6.53 29.84
CA ALA A 435 -1.65 -6.13 31.23
C ALA A 435 -3.07 -6.51 31.71
N ARG A 436 -4.05 -6.43 30.81
CA ARG A 436 -5.43 -6.90 31.06
C ARG A 436 -5.49 -8.42 31.19
N SER A 437 -4.88 -9.17 30.27
CA SER A 437 -4.91 -10.64 30.32
C SER A 437 -4.26 -11.20 31.59
N ALA A 438 -3.27 -10.47 32.13
CA ALA A 438 -2.59 -10.76 33.38
C ALA A 438 -3.46 -10.52 34.63
N SER A 439 -4.43 -9.60 34.58
CA SER A 439 -5.30 -9.27 35.71
C SER A 439 -6.64 -10.00 35.60
N GLN A 440 -6.85 -11.04 36.40
CA GLN A 440 -8.05 -11.89 36.38
C GLN A 440 -9.37 -11.18 36.77
N ARG A 441 -9.37 -9.87 37.00
CA ARG A 441 -10.57 -9.12 37.38
C ARG A 441 -11.17 -8.46 36.13
N ARG A 442 -12.42 -8.82 35.81
CA ARG A 442 -13.21 -8.15 34.77
C ARG A 442 -13.29 -6.67 35.16
N LEU A 443 -12.65 -5.79 34.40
CA LEU A 443 -12.87 -4.36 34.44
C LEU A 443 -13.92 -4.03 33.37
N PRO A 444 -15.20 -3.83 33.72
CA PRO A 444 -16.19 -3.29 32.79
C PRO A 444 -16.22 -1.76 32.93
N GLU A 445 -15.72 -1.06 31.93
CA GLU A 445 -16.01 0.38 31.74
C GLU A 445 -16.71 0.55 30.41
N ARG A 446 -18.03 0.30 30.42
CA ARG A 446 -18.87 0.57 29.25
C ARG A 446 -18.81 2.04 28.87
N THR A 447 -18.61 2.94 29.83
CA THR A 447 -18.70 4.38 29.58
C THR A 447 -17.39 5.00 29.10
N LEU A 448 -16.24 4.34 29.24
CA LEU A 448 -14.94 4.93 28.92
C LEU A 448 -14.81 5.33 27.44
N PRO A 449 -15.08 4.47 26.43
CA PRO A 449 -14.99 4.88 25.03
C PRO A 449 -16.01 5.96 24.68
N ALA A 450 -17.20 5.93 25.30
CA ALA A 450 -18.23 6.93 25.07
C ALA A 450 -17.80 8.32 25.57
N ILE A 451 -17.14 8.39 26.72
CA ILE A 451 -16.63 9.65 27.27
C ILE A 451 -15.45 10.16 26.46
N VAL A 452 -14.51 9.29 26.10
CA VAL A 452 -13.40 9.66 25.22
C VAL A 452 -13.94 10.18 23.89
N ALA A 453 -14.90 9.49 23.28
CA ALA A 453 -15.54 9.91 22.03
C ALA A 453 -16.30 11.25 22.17
N LEU A 454 -17.07 11.43 23.26
CA LEU A 454 -17.83 12.66 23.51
C LEU A 454 -16.89 13.87 23.63
N VAL A 455 -15.80 13.73 24.39
CA VAL A 455 -14.82 14.80 24.58
C VAL A 455 -14.04 15.06 23.29
N LEU A 456 -13.70 14.03 22.51
CA LEU A 456 -13.09 14.19 21.19
C LEU A 456 -14.00 14.97 20.24
N VAL A 457 -15.27 14.60 20.14
CA VAL A 457 -16.25 15.28 19.28
C VAL A 457 -16.43 16.73 19.73
N GLY A 458 -16.55 16.98 21.03
CA GLY A 458 -16.67 18.32 21.58
C GLY A 458 -15.43 19.18 21.29
N ALA A 459 -14.24 18.64 21.51
CA ALA A 459 -12.98 19.35 21.28
C ALA A 459 -12.78 19.68 19.79
N VAL A 460 -13.07 18.73 18.90
CA VAL A 460 -13.03 18.95 17.45
C VAL A 460 -14.08 19.97 17.02
N ALA A 461 -15.31 19.92 17.55
CA ALA A 461 -16.36 20.87 17.21
C ALA A 461 -16.01 22.30 17.63
N VAL A 462 -15.51 22.49 18.85
CA VAL A 462 -15.01 23.80 19.32
C VAL A 462 -13.89 24.30 18.43
N LYS A 463 -12.94 23.41 18.08
CA LYS A 463 -11.80 23.79 17.25
C LYS A 463 -12.19 24.12 15.81
N ALA A 464 -13.08 23.33 15.23
CA ALA A 464 -13.64 23.60 13.91
C ALA A 464 -14.38 24.93 13.88
N ALA A 465 -15.08 25.31 14.96
CA ALA A 465 -15.72 26.61 15.04
C ALA A 465 -14.72 27.79 15.11
N LEU A 466 -13.57 27.59 15.75
CA LEU A 466 -12.59 28.66 15.99
C LEU A 466 -11.53 28.80 14.89
N ILE A 467 -11.09 27.69 14.29
CA ILE A 467 -9.82 27.63 13.53
C ILE A 467 -10.02 27.21 12.07
N LEU A 468 -11.16 26.59 11.71
CA LEU A 468 -11.43 26.17 10.33
C LEU A 468 -11.33 27.30 9.29
N PRO A 469 -11.69 28.57 9.58
CA PRO A 469 -11.45 29.68 8.64
C PRO A 469 -9.96 29.94 8.40
N GLN A 470 -9.15 29.93 9.45
CA GLN A 470 -7.70 30.21 9.38
C GLN A 470 -6.91 29.04 8.78
N GLU A 471 -7.27 27.80 9.10
CA GLU A 471 -6.63 26.62 8.50
C GLU A 471 -6.96 26.50 7.00
N ARG A 472 -8.16 26.89 6.57
CA ARG A 472 -8.47 27.02 5.13
C ARG A 472 -7.56 28.02 4.43
N GLU A 473 -7.29 29.17 5.05
CA GLU A 473 -6.34 30.16 4.52
C GLU A 473 -4.91 29.63 4.51
N ARG A 474 -4.49 28.87 5.53
CA ARG A 474 -3.18 28.21 5.57
C ARG A 474 -3.00 27.21 4.42
N PHE A 475 -4.03 26.44 4.06
CA PHE A 475 -4.00 25.56 2.90
C PHE A 475 -3.84 26.31 1.57
N VAL A 476 -4.42 27.51 1.47
CA VAL A 476 -4.29 28.38 0.31
C VAL A 476 -2.90 29.05 0.28
N ALA A 477 -2.42 29.58 1.41
CA ALA A 477 -1.13 30.27 1.51
C ALA A 477 0.09 29.33 1.40
N GLN A 478 -0.04 28.04 1.72
CA GLN A 478 0.99 27.04 1.43
C GLN A 478 1.18 26.80 -0.08
N ALA A 479 0.27 27.28 -0.92
CA ALA A 479 0.41 27.22 -2.38
C ALA A 479 1.28 28.36 -2.96
N ASP A 480 1.52 29.45 -2.21
CA ASP A 480 2.22 30.62 -2.73
C ASP A 480 3.75 30.41 -2.76
N PRO A 481 4.38 30.42 -3.96
CA PRO A 481 5.81 30.15 -4.09
C PRO A 481 6.65 31.24 -3.41
N PRO A 482 7.83 30.91 -2.83
CA PRO A 482 8.80 31.92 -2.39
C PRO A 482 9.05 32.96 -3.48
N GLN A 483 9.04 34.22 -3.07
CA GLN A 483 9.23 35.40 -3.89
C GLN A 483 10.70 35.82 -3.82
N LEU A 484 11.41 35.80 -4.94
CA LEU A 484 12.83 36.21 -5.05
C LEU A 484 12.96 37.30 -6.11
N THR A 485 13.88 38.24 -5.96
CA THR A 485 14.25 39.14 -7.07
C THR A 485 15.17 38.41 -8.06
N VAL A 486 15.29 38.92 -9.30
CA VAL A 486 16.21 38.36 -10.31
C VAL A 486 17.66 38.34 -9.79
N ALA A 487 18.07 39.40 -9.09
CA ALA A 487 19.41 39.50 -8.50
C ALA A 487 19.65 38.45 -7.40
N GLU A 488 18.68 38.23 -6.51
CA GLU A 488 18.77 37.21 -5.46
C GLU A 488 18.78 35.79 -6.05
N TRP A 489 17.98 35.53 -7.09
CA TRP A 489 18.03 34.26 -7.81
C TRP A 489 19.40 34.02 -8.46
N LEU A 490 20.01 35.07 -9.01
CA LEU A 490 21.34 35.00 -9.62
C LEU A 490 22.45 34.75 -8.59
N GLU A 491 22.42 35.46 -7.45
CA GLU A 491 23.40 35.37 -6.36
C GLU A 491 23.33 34.04 -5.58
N VAL A 492 22.13 33.60 -5.18
CA VAL A 492 21.96 32.38 -4.37
C VAL A 492 22.41 31.13 -5.15
N GLY A 493 22.36 31.18 -6.48
CA GLY A 493 22.97 30.17 -7.33
C GLY A 493 22.33 28.77 -7.23
N PRO A 494 22.99 27.74 -7.79
CA PRO A 494 22.57 26.36 -7.59
C PRO A 494 22.58 25.93 -6.12
N ALA A 495 23.11 26.72 -5.19
CA ALA A 495 23.15 26.37 -3.77
C ALA A 495 21.76 26.35 -3.11
N HIS A 496 20.73 26.93 -3.73
CA HIS A 496 19.37 26.89 -3.19
C HIS A 496 18.76 25.48 -3.27
N PRO A 497 18.12 24.96 -2.20
CA PRO A 497 17.55 23.60 -2.19
C PRO A 497 16.43 23.37 -3.23
N PHE A 498 15.84 24.44 -3.78
CA PHE A 498 14.83 24.34 -4.86
C PHE A 498 15.43 24.24 -6.27
N GLY A 499 16.73 24.50 -6.46
CA GLY A 499 17.35 24.60 -7.79
C GLY A 499 18.49 23.61 -8.08
N ARG A 500 18.87 22.76 -7.11
CA ARG A 500 20.10 21.95 -7.17
C ARG A 500 19.89 20.49 -7.57
N GLU A 501 18.78 19.90 -7.17
CA GLU A 501 18.55 18.46 -7.28
C GLU A 501 17.13 18.13 -7.73
N LEU A 502 17.01 17.31 -8.76
CA LEU A 502 15.82 16.55 -9.10
C LEU A 502 15.94 15.18 -8.42
N ARG A 503 14.94 14.79 -7.63
CA ARG A 503 14.84 13.44 -7.07
C ARG A 503 13.89 12.61 -7.89
N TRP A 504 14.32 11.42 -8.24
CA TRP A 504 13.61 10.50 -9.12
C TRP A 504 13.07 9.31 -8.31
N LEU A 505 12.00 8.68 -8.78
CA LEU A 505 11.40 7.48 -8.17
C LEU A 505 12.35 6.27 -8.07
N ASP A 506 13.46 6.27 -8.81
CA ASP A 506 14.52 5.26 -8.71
C ASP A 506 15.54 5.54 -7.59
N GLY A 507 15.34 6.61 -6.81
CA GLY A 507 16.23 7.04 -5.73
C GLY A 507 17.46 7.81 -6.20
N GLY A 508 17.61 8.05 -7.51
CA GLY A 508 18.66 8.89 -8.04
C GLY A 508 18.45 10.35 -7.68
N ARG A 509 19.48 11.01 -7.13
CA ARG A 509 19.60 12.47 -7.13
C ARG A 509 20.31 12.88 -8.41
N ARG A 510 19.72 13.78 -9.19
CA ARG A 510 20.37 14.34 -10.39
C ARG A 510 20.39 15.85 -10.30
N ALA A 511 21.45 16.46 -10.81
CA ALA A 511 21.49 17.90 -10.97
C ALA A 511 20.39 18.34 -11.93
N VAL A 512 19.79 19.51 -11.67
CA VAL A 512 19.01 20.21 -12.69
C VAL A 512 19.96 20.59 -13.82
N ASP A 513 19.57 20.39 -15.08
CA ASP A 513 20.46 20.65 -16.21
C ASP A 513 20.45 22.14 -16.62
N LEU A 514 19.26 22.75 -16.65
CA LEU A 514 19.07 24.17 -16.98
C LEU A 514 18.00 24.81 -16.10
N GLN A 515 18.15 26.09 -15.79
CA GLN A 515 17.08 26.94 -15.26
C GLN A 515 16.75 28.03 -16.27
N TRP A 516 15.45 28.27 -16.47
CA TRP A 516 14.94 29.22 -17.47
C TRP A 516 13.90 30.16 -16.86
N LEU A 517 14.13 31.47 -16.93
CA LEU A 517 13.16 32.50 -16.53
C LEU A 517 12.29 32.87 -17.74
N ALA A 518 10.97 32.64 -17.66
CA ALA A 518 10.03 32.97 -18.74
C ALA A 518 8.60 33.21 -18.25
N GLU A 519 7.85 34.05 -18.97
CA GLU A 519 6.42 34.26 -18.72
C GLU A 519 5.59 33.02 -19.13
N PRO A 520 4.72 32.47 -18.26
CA PRO A 520 4.00 31.22 -18.53
C PRO A 520 3.18 31.20 -19.82
N GLU A 521 2.47 32.29 -20.14
CA GLU A 521 1.58 32.35 -21.31
C GLU A 521 2.37 32.45 -22.62
N ALA A 522 3.44 33.25 -22.64
CA ALA A 522 4.34 33.35 -23.78
C ALA A 522 5.14 32.06 -23.99
N LEU A 523 5.38 31.31 -22.91
CA LEU A 523 6.09 30.05 -22.93
C LEU A 523 5.27 28.94 -23.60
N VAL A 524 4.04 28.68 -23.12
CA VAL A 524 3.22 27.58 -23.64
C VAL A 524 2.89 27.78 -25.13
N ALA A 525 2.51 29.00 -25.53
CA ALA A 525 2.19 29.30 -26.93
C ALA A 525 3.39 29.12 -27.88
N ARG A 526 4.61 29.44 -27.44
CA ARG A 526 5.83 29.26 -28.25
C ARG A 526 6.34 27.83 -28.25
N LEU A 527 6.15 27.11 -27.14
CA LEU A 527 6.64 25.75 -26.99
C LEU A 527 5.75 24.74 -27.73
N ASP A 528 4.45 25.01 -27.90
CA ASP A 528 3.56 24.25 -28.78
C ASP A 528 4.09 24.24 -30.23
N ASP A 529 4.48 25.40 -30.77
CA ASP A 529 5.07 25.52 -32.12
C ASP A 529 6.41 24.78 -32.26
N ALA A 530 7.16 24.64 -31.16
CA ALA A 530 8.44 23.94 -31.09
C ALA A 530 8.32 22.42 -30.87
N GLY A 531 7.08 21.88 -30.79
CA GLY A 531 6.81 20.47 -30.60
C GLY A 531 6.94 19.98 -29.15
N TRP A 532 6.85 20.88 -28.17
CA TRP A 532 6.58 20.48 -26.79
C TRP A 532 5.10 20.12 -26.67
N TYR A 533 4.78 19.21 -25.77
CA TYR A 533 3.41 18.83 -25.49
C TYR A 533 3.21 18.58 -23.99
N GLU A 534 1.98 18.76 -23.53
CA GLU A 534 1.61 18.38 -22.17
C GLU A 534 1.55 16.85 -22.06
N PRO A 535 2.18 16.25 -21.04
CA PRO A 535 2.10 14.81 -20.84
C PRO A 535 0.66 14.36 -20.56
N GLU A 536 0.22 13.29 -21.23
CA GLU A 536 -1.10 12.69 -21.03
C GLU A 536 -1.24 12.24 -19.56
N ARG A 537 -2.01 12.98 -18.76
CA ARG A 537 -2.21 12.72 -17.30
C ARG A 537 -3.22 11.59 -17.02
N ARG A 538 -3.91 11.10 -18.06
CA ARG A 538 -4.98 10.10 -17.93
C ARG A 538 -4.40 8.68 -17.93
N LEU A 539 -5.06 7.76 -17.21
CA LEU A 539 -4.76 6.32 -17.20
C LEU A 539 -4.59 5.71 -18.61
N TYR A 540 -5.26 6.27 -19.62
CA TYR A 540 -5.16 5.84 -21.01
C TYR A 540 -3.75 6.00 -21.63
N GLY A 541 -2.97 7.00 -21.20
CA GLY A 541 -1.59 7.19 -21.65
C GLY A 541 -0.65 6.10 -21.11
N ALA A 542 -0.89 5.62 -19.90
CA ALA A 542 -0.18 4.47 -19.32
C ALA A 542 -0.52 3.16 -20.04
N LEU A 543 -1.72 3.03 -20.63
CA LEU A 543 -2.12 1.86 -21.41
C LEU A 543 -1.42 1.78 -22.78
N ARG A 544 -0.88 2.88 -23.31
CA ARG A 544 -0.07 2.86 -24.55
C ARG A 544 1.24 2.08 -24.41
N TRP A 545 1.67 1.83 -23.18
CA TRP A 545 2.84 1.02 -22.86
C TRP A 545 2.62 -0.47 -23.18
N LEU A 546 1.36 -0.87 -23.36
CA LEU A 546 0.93 -2.20 -23.77
C LEU A 546 0.87 -2.38 -25.31
N GLN A 547 1.34 -1.39 -26.08
CA GLN A 547 1.33 -1.49 -27.55
C GLN A 547 2.48 -2.37 -28.06
N PRO A 548 2.22 -3.32 -28.97
CA PRO A 548 3.22 -4.30 -29.38
C PRO A 548 4.30 -3.75 -30.33
N GLU A 549 4.02 -2.66 -31.05
CA GLU A 549 4.97 -1.95 -31.90
C GLU A 549 5.11 -0.49 -31.41
N PRO A 550 6.16 -0.22 -30.61
CA PRO A 550 6.45 1.13 -30.12
C PRO A 550 6.83 2.09 -31.23
N ASP A 551 5.92 2.96 -31.64
CA ASP A 551 6.32 4.16 -32.36
C ASP A 551 7.00 5.12 -31.35
N LEU A 552 8.31 5.35 -31.51
CA LEU A 552 9.13 6.23 -30.65
C LEU A 552 8.52 7.63 -30.47
N TYR A 553 7.77 8.10 -31.47
CA TYR A 553 7.10 9.41 -31.47
C TYR A 553 5.77 9.42 -30.72
N ARG A 554 5.07 8.27 -30.63
CA ARG A 554 3.73 8.18 -30.02
C ARG A 554 3.75 7.59 -28.60
N MET A 555 4.86 6.95 -28.21
CA MET A 555 5.04 6.41 -26.87
C MET A 555 5.34 7.52 -25.86
N ALA A 556 4.57 7.53 -24.77
CA ALA A 556 4.81 8.45 -23.67
C ALA A 556 6.24 8.24 -23.08
N PRO A 557 7.02 9.31 -22.85
CA PRO A 557 8.27 9.24 -22.11
C PRO A 557 8.07 8.71 -20.69
N LEU A 558 9.14 8.19 -20.07
CA LEU A 558 9.06 7.71 -18.70
C LEU A 558 8.49 8.82 -17.82
N PRO A 559 7.46 8.56 -16.99
CA PRO A 559 6.93 9.57 -16.09
C PRO A 559 7.96 9.81 -14.99
N ARG A 560 8.38 11.06 -14.86
CA ARG A 560 9.38 11.48 -13.88
C ARG A 560 8.76 12.53 -12.99
N TRP A 561 8.92 12.34 -11.69
CA TRP A 561 8.24 13.13 -10.68
C TRP A 561 9.28 14.02 -10.01
N TYR A 562 9.00 15.31 -9.91
CA TYR A 562 9.85 16.24 -9.16
C TYR A 562 9.04 16.82 -8.00
N ARG A 563 9.41 16.48 -6.77
CA ARG A 563 8.64 16.82 -5.55
C ARG A 563 7.16 16.50 -5.73
N GLY A 564 6.94 15.38 -6.42
CA GLY A 564 5.62 14.90 -6.68
C GLY A 564 4.85 15.57 -7.84
N ARG A 565 5.40 16.53 -8.57
CA ARG A 565 4.75 17.05 -9.78
C ARG A 565 5.29 16.33 -11.01
N LEU A 566 4.39 15.95 -11.92
CA LEU A 566 4.75 15.60 -13.30
C LEU A 566 5.30 16.86 -14.01
N PRO A 567 6.15 16.69 -15.04
CA PRO A 567 6.57 17.81 -15.87
C PRO A 567 5.35 18.48 -16.48
N ALA A 568 5.40 19.81 -16.55
CA ALA A 568 4.36 20.59 -17.21
C ALA A 568 4.38 20.35 -18.72
N LEU A 569 5.58 20.33 -19.30
CA LEU A 569 5.80 20.13 -20.73
C LEU A 569 6.93 19.12 -20.94
N ILE A 570 6.78 18.33 -22.00
CA ILE A 570 7.80 17.38 -22.44
C ILE A 570 8.07 17.60 -23.93
N ARG A 571 9.34 17.51 -24.33
CA ARG A 571 9.74 17.41 -25.73
C ARG A 571 10.57 16.16 -25.93
N VAL A 572 10.27 15.45 -27.01
CA VAL A 572 10.97 14.23 -27.40
C VAL A 572 11.67 14.48 -28.71
N ILE A 573 13.00 14.42 -28.70
CA ILE A 573 13.84 14.57 -29.89
C ILE A 573 14.40 13.17 -30.22
N PRO A 574 14.06 12.59 -31.37
CA PRO A 574 14.59 11.30 -31.79
C PRO A 574 16.11 11.44 -32.06
N ALA A 575 16.91 10.55 -31.49
CA ALA A 575 18.35 10.51 -31.72
C ALA A 575 18.75 9.35 -32.65
N ASP A 576 18.04 8.22 -32.56
CA ASP A 576 18.32 6.97 -33.30
C ASP A 576 17.05 6.09 -33.31
N GLU A 577 17.04 4.96 -34.04
CA GLU A 577 15.89 4.02 -34.11
C GLU A 577 15.49 3.41 -32.76
N GLN A 578 16.37 3.47 -31.76
CA GLN A 578 16.11 3.00 -30.39
C GLN A 578 16.41 4.04 -29.33
N ARG A 579 16.75 5.28 -29.71
CA ARG A 579 17.15 6.32 -28.74
C ARG A 579 16.39 7.60 -28.97
N ARG A 580 15.94 8.19 -27.88
CA ARG A 580 15.32 9.51 -27.86
C ARG A 580 15.89 10.34 -26.73
N LEU A 581 16.12 11.60 -27.03
CA LEU A 581 16.41 12.61 -26.03
C LEU A 581 15.06 13.17 -25.53
N VAL A 582 14.87 13.19 -24.22
CA VAL A 582 13.66 13.68 -23.58
C VAL A 582 14.01 14.90 -22.73
N LEU A 583 13.44 16.04 -23.11
CA LEU A 583 13.52 17.28 -22.36
C LEU A 583 12.25 17.41 -21.53
N ARG A 584 12.41 17.68 -20.24
CA ARG A 584 11.29 17.82 -19.31
C ARG A 584 11.36 19.17 -18.63
N LEU A 585 10.22 19.86 -18.63
CA LEU A 585 10.07 21.18 -18.04
C LEU A 585 9.19 21.10 -16.79
N TRP A 586 9.69 21.61 -15.66
CA TRP A 586 8.90 21.78 -14.45
C TRP A 586 8.85 23.25 -14.06
N PRO A 587 7.71 23.77 -13.59
CA PRO A 587 7.68 25.06 -12.93
C PRO A 587 8.50 24.95 -11.65
N ALA A 588 9.48 25.83 -11.47
CA ALA A 588 10.18 25.92 -10.20
C ALA A 588 9.19 26.39 -9.13
N PRO A 589 9.30 25.90 -7.89
CA PRO A 589 8.45 26.35 -6.80
C PRO A 589 8.94 27.70 -6.28
N MET A 590 9.03 28.72 -7.15
CA MET A 590 9.39 30.10 -6.82
C MET A 590 8.81 31.09 -7.83
N THR A 591 8.54 32.30 -7.38
CA THR A 591 8.07 33.43 -8.20
C THR A 591 9.11 34.53 -8.16
N VAL A 592 9.27 35.24 -9.27
CA VAL A 592 10.23 36.35 -9.33
C VAL A 592 9.49 37.67 -9.11
N VAL A 593 9.93 38.44 -8.11
CA VAL A 593 9.33 39.73 -7.76
C VAL A 593 9.84 40.80 -8.73
N GLY A 594 8.90 41.55 -9.32
CA GLY A 594 9.20 42.66 -10.23
C GLY A 594 9.16 42.30 -11.72
N GLU A 595 8.96 41.02 -12.06
CA GLU A 595 8.72 40.56 -13.42
C GLU A 595 7.48 39.64 -13.47
N ALA A 596 6.79 39.58 -14.60
CA ALA A 596 5.69 38.62 -14.81
C ALA A 596 6.20 37.20 -15.16
N ALA A 597 7.49 36.94 -14.96
CA ALA A 597 8.17 35.70 -15.34
C ALA A 597 8.29 34.72 -14.16
N SER A 598 8.20 33.42 -14.46
CA SER A 598 8.46 32.33 -13.51
C SER A 598 9.71 31.56 -13.91
N VAL A 599 10.40 30.97 -12.93
CA VAL A 599 11.56 30.11 -13.20
C VAL A 599 11.09 28.70 -13.50
N TRP A 600 11.67 28.09 -14.52
CA TRP A 600 11.42 26.74 -15.00
C TRP A 600 12.69 25.91 -14.86
N LEU A 601 12.54 24.68 -14.38
CA LEU A 601 13.60 23.69 -14.26
C LEU A 601 13.54 22.78 -15.48
N VAL A 602 14.66 22.66 -16.19
CA VAL A 602 14.79 21.76 -17.35
C VAL A 602 15.69 20.60 -16.97
N SER A 603 15.24 19.39 -17.30
CA SER A 603 16.09 18.20 -17.28
C SER A 603 16.21 17.58 -18.66
N LEU A 604 17.41 17.07 -18.93
CA LEU A 604 17.76 16.38 -20.15
C LEU A 604 18.04 14.91 -19.81
N GLU A 605 17.39 13.99 -20.52
CA GLU A 605 17.67 12.55 -20.43
C GLU A 605 17.77 11.91 -21.81
N VAL A 606 18.63 10.91 -21.93
CA VAL A 606 18.59 9.98 -23.08
C VAL A 606 17.86 8.72 -22.65
N GLU A 607 16.74 8.42 -23.32
CA GLU A 607 16.01 7.18 -23.19
C GLU A 607 16.39 6.22 -24.33
N GLN A 608 16.75 4.99 -23.98
CA GLN A 608 16.91 3.89 -24.92
C GLN A 608 15.70 2.96 -24.81
N VAL A 609 14.97 2.81 -25.91
CA VAL A 609 13.78 1.97 -26.02
C VAL A 609 14.18 0.66 -26.68
N HIS A 610 14.13 -0.42 -25.90
CA HIS A 610 14.33 -1.77 -26.41
C HIS A 610 12.95 -2.35 -26.75
N SER A 611 12.71 -2.62 -28.02
CA SER A 611 11.49 -3.30 -28.47
C SER A 611 11.49 -4.76 -28.00
N GLY A 612 10.48 -5.14 -27.22
CA GLY A 612 10.26 -6.53 -26.80
C GLY A 612 8.77 -6.81 -26.72
N TRP A 613 8.31 -7.94 -27.26
CA TRP A 613 6.93 -8.37 -27.10
C TRP A 613 6.75 -9.00 -25.70
N PRO A 614 5.77 -8.61 -24.86
CA PRO A 614 4.64 -7.70 -25.13
C PRO A 614 4.83 -6.27 -24.57
N LEU A 615 6.02 -5.90 -24.07
CA LEU A 615 6.30 -4.59 -23.47
C LEU A 615 7.66 -4.03 -23.92
N ALA A 616 7.67 -2.78 -24.38
CA ALA A 616 8.91 -2.04 -24.60
C ALA A 616 9.63 -1.78 -23.27
N ALA A 617 10.94 -2.09 -23.20
CA ALA A 617 11.76 -1.79 -22.04
C ALA A 617 12.54 -0.50 -22.27
N ILE A 618 12.32 0.50 -21.41
CA ILE A 618 12.95 1.83 -21.53
C ILE A 618 14.00 1.98 -20.45
N GLN A 619 15.25 2.26 -20.84
CA GLN A 619 16.32 2.64 -19.93
C GLN A 619 16.65 4.12 -20.11
N ALA A 620 16.74 4.87 -19.02
CA ALA A 620 17.04 6.30 -19.05
C ALA A 620 18.40 6.57 -18.39
N ARG A 621 19.27 7.30 -19.10
CA ARG A 621 20.55 7.80 -18.58
C ARG A 621 20.59 9.32 -18.60
N GLY A 622 21.40 9.88 -17.71
CA GLY A 622 21.77 11.30 -17.77
C GLY A 622 22.59 11.61 -19.02
N VAL A 623 22.58 12.88 -19.40
CA VAL A 623 23.27 13.39 -20.59
C VAL A 623 24.73 13.71 -20.25
N THR A 624 25.64 13.30 -21.12
CA THR A 624 27.07 13.62 -20.97
C THR A 624 27.32 15.13 -21.14
N PRO A 625 28.45 15.69 -20.65
CA PRO A 625 28.74 17.11 -20.82
C PRO A 625 28.72 17.57 -22.28
N GLY A 626 29.27 16.78 -23.21
CA GLY A 626 29.29 17.11 -24.64
C GLY A 626 27.92 17.05 -25.31
N GLU A 627 27.09 16.05 -24.97
CA GLU A 627 25.70 16.00 -25.44
C GLU A 627 24.87 17.18 -24.89
N ARG A 628 25.16 17.64 -23.66
CA ARG A 628 24.49 18.80 -23.06
C ARG A 628 24.76 20.08 -23.83
N VAL A 629 26.03 20.37 -24.13
CA VAL A 629 26.42 21.57 -24.89
C VAL A 629 25.73 21.57 -26.25
N ARG A 630 25.78 20.45 -26.96
CA ARG A 630 25.13 20.32 -28.28
C ARG A 630 23.63 20.58 -28.23
N VAL A 631 22.92 20.01 -27.25
CA VAL A 631 21.47 20.20 -27.11
C VAL A 631 21.13 21.65 -26.76
N VAL A 632 21.93 22.30 -25.90
CA VAL A 632 21.73 23.71 -25.57
C VAL A 632 21.97 24.60 -26.79
N GLU A 633 23.04 24.35 -27.55
CA GLU A 633 23.31 25.08 -28.81
C GLU A 633 22.19 24.88 -29.83
N GLU A 634 21.64 23.67 -29.93
CA GLU A 634 20.53 23.35 -30.83
C GLU A 634 19.23 24.06 -30.43
N LEU A 635 18.90 24.08 -29.12
CA LEU A 635 17.75 24.83 -28.58
C LEU A 635 17.89 26.35 -28.75
N LEU A 636 19.11 26.87 -28.66
CA LEU A 636 19.41 28.29 -28.91
C LEU A 636 19.30 28.62 -30.42
N ALA A 637 19.75 27.70 -31.29
CA ALA A 637 19.76 27.88 -32.74
C ALA A 637 18.36 27.77 -33.38
N THR A 638 17.48 26.89 -32.88
CA THR A 638 16.09 26.79 -33.34
C THR A 638 15.21 27.96 -32.88
N GLY A 639 15.71 28.80 -31.97
CA GLY A 639 14.95 29.91 -31.39
C GLY A 639 13.99 29.50 -30.28
N ASP A 640 14.02 28.22 -29.88
CA ASP A 640 13.20 27.66 -28.78
C ASP A 640 13.60 28.28 -27.43
N LEU A 641 14.85 28.72 -27.31
CA LEU A 641 15.41 29.47 -26.19
C LEU A 641 15.91 30.84 -26.67
N ARG A 642 15.02 31.76 -27.07
CA ARG A 642 15.44 33.15 -27.32
C ARG A 642 15.70 33.87 -26.00
N ILE A 643 16.96 34.23 -25.78
CA ILE A 643 17.39 35.20 -24.76
C ILE A 643 16.75 36.54 -25.16
N VAL A 644 15.72 36.98 -24.44
CA VAL A 644 14.96 38.19 -24.83
C VAL A 644 15.76 39.46 -24.56
N GLU A 645 16.64 39.45 -23.56
CA GLU A 645 17.55 40.56 -23.24
C GLU A 645 18.86 40.02 -22.62
N PRO A 646 19.97 40.79 -22.66
CA PRO A 646 21.25 40.43 -22.00
C PRO A 646 21.15 40.14 -20.49
N ALA A 647 19.96 40.33 -19.91
CA ALA A 647 19.62 40.12 -18.50
C ALA A 647 18.78 38.85 -18.23
N GLN A 648 18.50 37.98 -19.22
CA GLN A 648 17.82 36.69 -19.03
C GLN A 648 18.79 35.50 -19.13
N PRO A 649 19.45 35.08 -18.04
CA PRO A 649 20.45 34.03 -18.09
C PRO A 649 19.80 32.65 -18.13
N ILE A 650 19.93 31.96 -19.27
CA ILE A 650 19.86 30.50 -19.29
C ILE A 650 21.08 30.01 -18.50
N ARG A 651 20.83 29.48 -17.30
CA ARG A 651 21.92 29.04 -16.44
C ARG A 651 22.15 27.55 -16.63
N ILE A 652 23.24 27.21 -17.33
CA ILE A 652 23.75 25.84 -17.41
C ILE A 652 24.43 25.51 -16.08
N LEU A 653 23.93 24.50 -15.37
CA LEU A 653 24.50 24.11 -14.09
C LEU A 653 25.67 23.12 -14.29
N PRO A 654 26.83 23.34 -13.66
CA PRO A 654 27.97 22.43 -13.77
C PRO A 654 27.68 21.07 -13.13
N VAL A 655 28.09 19.99 -13.81
CA VAL A 655 27.85 18.58 -13.43
C VAL A 655 28.49 18.21 -12.09
N ASP A 656 29.60 18.86 -11.76
CA ASP A 656 30.45 18.54 -10.61
C ASP A 656 29.92 19.11 -9.28
N ALA A 657 28.75 19.76 -9.29
CA ALA A 657 28.16 20.35 -8.09
C ALA A 657 27.60 19.33 -7.07
N LEU A 658 27.53 18.04 -7.43
CA LEU A 658 27.14 16.94 -6.52
C LEU A 658 28.34 16.25 -5.84
N THR A 659 29.57 16.48 -6.30
CA THR A 659 30.80 15.90 -5.72
C THR A 659 31.44 16.77 -4.64
N GLY A 660 30.75 17.82 -4.18
CA GLY A 660 31.17 18.64 -3.05
C GLY A 660 30.83 18.00 -1.70
N ASP A 661 31.80 17.26 -1.17
CA ASP A 661 32.03 16.98 0.26
C ASP A 661 31.18 15.91 0.97
N ARG A 662 31.59 14.64 0.79
CA ARG A 662 31.51 13.60 1.84
C ARG A 662 32.91 13.21 2.32
N ALA A 663 33.73 14.22 2.63
CA ALA A 663 34.95 14.04 3.40
C ALA A 663 34.85 14.84 4.71
N ARG A 664 33.90 14.43 5.58
CA ARG A 664 33.96 14.63 7.04
C ARG A 664 32.91 13.78 7.75
#